data_AF-A0A3Q1H5E5-F1
#
_entry.id   AF-A0A3Q1H5E5-F1
#
_cell.length_a   1.000
_cell.length_b   1.000
_cell.length_c   1.000
_cell.angle_alpha   90.00
_cell.angle_beta   90.00
_cell.angle_gamma   90.00
#
_symmetry.space_group_name_H-M   'P 1'
#
loop_
_entity.id
_entity.type
_entity.pdbx_description
1 polymer ?
#
loop_
_entity_poly.entity_id
_entity_poly.type
_entity_poly.pdbx_seq_one_letter_code
_entity_poly.pdbx_strand_id
1 'polypeptide(L)'
;MAFYKLMCVGTLLTLLPPGSHSQLDVCGQAVLNTRIVGGQDVPPGNWPWQVLLISDSVFCGGSLINKEWVLTAAHCFTSNDTSGLTVLLGGQTLINLGPNAVLQSAAQIINHPSYNPSTGENDISLLKLSSPVNFTTYVLPVCLAASNSSFYSGTSSWATGWGYVADGVPPPPPFNLTEVQVPVVGNRQCNCDYGVGTITDNMMCAGLPAGGKDTCQGDDGGPLVIKQNSHWIQGGVTSFGIGCALPNLPGVYTRVSQYQSWINSQISSDPPGFVTFTSSGTDSDLSVSCPTLPPPVDLSPAAAADVCGRAGFNTRIIGGQEAPPGNWPWQAALFINGTGFCGGSLINKEWVLTAAHCFPSNNTSNLLVYLGNQRIATLSPYKVLRTVTQIINHPSYNPTTGKNDISLLKLSSPVNFTTYVLPVCLAASNSTFYSGTNSWVTGWGDIEGGVPLPFPFNLREVQVPVVGNRECNCDYGVGTITDNMMCAGLAAGGRGPCKGDDGGPLVSKQNGRWIQGGVVSAGMNCTKASLPGIYTRVSQYQSWISSQISRDQAGFFSFTSSGTDSDLSVTCLTSSPPTEKPVFCGRAPLNSPVLGGGSVSTPGEWPWMVSLQKDGSHVCGGTLVAVDSVLSDANCFSSSSSPSEWTAVLGRLKQNGSNPFEVTLSVTNITRSHLTGSNVAVLRLAAPLLE
;
A
#
# COMPACT_ATOMS: atom_id res chain seq x y z
N MET A 1 23.34 -63.67 22.00
CA MET A 1 23.53 -62.21 21.84
C MET A 1 23.53 -61.89 20.35
N ALA A 2 22.92 -60.76 19.98
CA ALA A 2 22.92 -60.10 18.68
C ALA A 2 22.22 -60.82 17.50
N PHE A 3 20.97 -60.41 17.21
CA PHE A 3 20.40 -60.46 15.85
C PHE A 3 20.19 -59.02 15.39
N TYR A 4 20.98 -58.62 14.38
CA TYR A 4 20.90 -57.34 13.69
C TYR A 4 19.60 -57.24 12.88
N LYS A 5 18.80 -56.18 13.09
CA LYS A 5 17.72 -55.79 12.19
C LYS A 5 18.31 -54.97 11.03
N LEU A 6 18.13 -55.46 9.81
CA LEU A 6 18.33 -54.70 8.56
C LEU A 6 17.38 -53.50 8.56
N MET A 7 17.90 -52.27 8.42
CA MET A 7 17.12 -51.12 7.98
C MET A 7 17.22 -51.01 6.46
N CYS A 8 16.11 -51.21 5.75
CA CYS A 8 15.95 -50.74 4.38
C CYS A 8 15.78 -49.22 4.40
N VAL A 9 16.77 -48.49 3.88
CA VAL A 9 16.61 -47.07 3.54
C VAL A 9 16.08 -47.02 2.11
N GLY A 10 14.79 -46.70 1.97
CA GLY A 10 14.20 -46.36 0.68
C GLY A 10 14.60 -44.94 0.30
N THR A 11 15.47 -44.78 -0.69
CA THR A 11 15.71 -43.50 -1.37
C THR A 11 14.45 -43.10 -2.11
N LEU A 12 13.69 -42.17 -1.53
CA LEU A 12 12.60 -41.47 -2.19
C LEU A 12 13.23 -40.46 -3.16
N LEU A 13 13.29 -40.82 -4.45
CA LEU A 13 13.65 -39.91 -5.52
C LEU A 13 12.52 -38.88 -5.67
N THR A 14 12.63 -37.75 -4.99
CA THR A 14 11.75 -36.61 -5.22
C THR A 14 12.09 -35.99 -6.56
N LEU A 15 11.33 -36.34 -7.60
CA LEU A 15 11.22 -35.55 -8.82
C LEU A 15 10.63 -34.19 -8.45
N LEU A 16 11.49 -33.24 -8.10
CA LEU A 16 11.13 -31.84 -8.06
C LEU A 16 10.82 -31.40 -9.50
N PRO A 17 9.65 -30.80 -9.78
CA PRO A 17 9.48 -30.08 -11.05
C PRO A 17 10.59 -29.00 -11.12
N PRO A 18 11.13 -28.68 -12.31
CA PRO A 18 12.11 -27.61 -12.45
C PRO A 18 11.49 -26.33 -11.90
N GLY A 19 11.95 -25.95 -10.71
CA GLY A 19 11.52 -24.73 -10.06
C GLY A 19 11.84 -23.54 -10.95
N SER A 20 10.97 -22.53 -10.89
CA SER A 20 11.25 -21.17 -11.37
C SER A 20 12.47 -20.65 -10.61
N HIS A 21 13.66 -20.88 -11.16
CA HIS A 21 14.90 -20.30 -10.64
C HIS A 21 15.01 -18.93 -11.31
N SER A 22 14.81 -17.87 -10.53
CA SER A 22 15.18 -16.51 -10.96
C SER A 22 16.62 -16.53 -11.46
N GLN A 23 16.89 -15.85 -12.58
CA GLN A 23 18.23 -15.83 -13.21
C GLN A 23 19.28 -15.00 -12.44
N LEU A 24 19.09 -14.84 -11.13
CA LEU A 24 19.97 -14.07 -10.25
C LEU A 24 21.42 -14.60 -10.28
N ASP A 25 21.60 -15.91 -10.45
CA ASP A 25 22.92 -16.56 -10.45
C ASP A 25 23.75 -16.29 -11.72
N VAL A 26 23.13 -15.75 -12.78
CA VAL A 26 23.77 -15.54 -14.10
C VAL A 26 23.69 -14.10 -14.61
N CYS A 27 22.83 -13.25 -14.03
CA CYS A 27 22.67 -11.88 -14.49
C CYS A 27 23.86 -10.98 -14.10
N GLY A 28 24.08 -9.92 -14.87
CA GLY A 28 25.02 -8.85 -14.53
C GLY A 28 26.50 -9.28 -14.51
N GLN A 29 26.83 -10.42 -15.12
CA GLN A 29 28.20 -10.96 -15.19
C GLN A 29 28.85 -10.59 -16.53
N ALA A 30 29.73 -9.60 -16.53
CA ALA A 30 30.54 -9.24 -17.69
C ALA A 30 31.96 -9.79 -17.56
N VAL A 31 32.14 -11.09 -17.83
CA VAL A 31 33.39 -11.84 -17.60
C VAL A 31 34.60 -11.25 -18.33
N LEU A 32 34.38 -10.69 -19.53
CA LEU A 32 35.46 -10.12 -20.36
C LEU A 32 35.75 -8.64 -20.04
N ASN A 33 34.88 -7.99 -19.25
CA ASN A 33 35.03 -6.59 -18.85
C ASN A 33 36.03 -6.47 -17.68
N THR A 34 37.31 -6.52 -18.01
CA THR A 34 38.44 -6.49 -17.04
C THR A 34 38.94 -5.08 -16.73
N ARG A 35 38.51 -4.06 -17.48
CA ARG A 35 38.88 -2.65 -17.26
C ARG A 35 37.79 -1.71 -17.78
N ILE A 36 37.52 -0.67 -17.01
CA ILE A 36 36.56 0.39 -17.33
C ILE A 36 37.32 1.56 -17.96
N VAL A 37 37.00 1.95 -19.21
CA VAL A 37 37.69 3.05 -19.93
C VAL A 37 36.67 3.85 -20.74
N GLY A 38 36.34 5.06 -20.30
CA GLY A 38 35.27 5.85 -20.91
C GLY A 38 35.59 6.40 -22.31
N GLY A 39 34.70 6.13 -23.28
CA GLY A 39 34.62 6.82 -24.57
C GLY A 39 35.44 6.23 -25.71
N GLN A 40 35.59 4.90 -25.78
CA GLN A 40 36.35 4.20 -26.82
C GLN A 40 35.57 2.98 -27.33
N ASP A 41 36.02 2.43 -28.46
CA ASP A 41 35.51 1.17 -29.01
C ASP A 41 35.55 0.05 -27.96
N VAL A 42 34.45 -0.69 -27.86
CA VAL A 42 34.31 -1.77 -26.88
C VAL A 42 34.84 -3.10 -27.46
N PRO A 43 35.74 -3.81 -26.75
CA PRO A 43 36.07 -5.19 -27.06
C PRO A 43 34.84 -6.12 -27.04
N PRO A 44 34.78 -7.13 -27.92
CA PRO A 44 33.71 -8.13 -27.93
C PRO A 44 33.39 -8.73 -26.55
N GLY A 45 32.11 -8.73 -26.18
CA GLY A 45 31.61 -9.39 -24.97
C GLY A 45 31.82 -8.64 -23.66
N ASN A 46 32.32 -7.39 -23.69
CA ASN A 46 32.38 -6.55 -22.49
C ASN A 46 30.99 -6.15 -21.97
N TRP A 47 29.97 -6.12 -22.84
CA TRP A 47 28.58 -5.81 -22.51
C TRP A 47 27.65 -6.89 -23.10
N PRO A 48 27.67 -8.11 -22.51
CA PRO A 48 27.06 -9.29 -23.14
C PRO A 48 25.52 -9.26 -23.17
N TRP A 49 24.90 -8.29 -22.49
CA TRP A 49 23.46 -8.04 -22.54
C TRP A 49 23.05 -7.05 -23.61
N GLN A 50 23.98 -6.26 -24.16
CA GLN A 50 23.63 -5.25 -25.17
C GLN A 50 22.98 -5.93 -26.37
N VAL A 51 21.82 -5.44 -26.78
CA VAL A 51 21.18 -5.87 -28.02
C VAL A 51 20.94 -4.71 -28.96
N LEU A 52 20.78 -5.05 -30.23
CA LEU A 52 20.40 -4.11 -31.28
C LEU A 52 19.09 -4.58 -31.93
N LEU A 53 18.17 -3.63 -32.13
CA LEU A 53 16.89 -3.85 -32.77
C LEU A 53 16.95 -3.37 -34.22
N ILE A 54 16.61 -4.29 -35.13
CA ILE A 54 16.75 -4.13 -36.57
C ILE A 54 15.41 -4.44 -37.21
N SER A 55 14.92 -3.53 -38.05
CA SER A 55 13.82 -3.79 -38.99
C SER A 55 14.37 -3.54 -40.41
N ASP A 56 13.85 -2.54 -41.14
CA ASP A 56 14.45 -2.09 -42.40
C ASP A 56 15.79 -1.34 -42.19
N SER A 57 16.00 -0.82 -40.98
CA SER A 57 17.25 -0.21 -40.52
C SER A 57 17.42 -0.46 -39.02
N VAL A 58 18.62 -0.18 -38.50
CA VAL A 58 18.88 -0.12 -37.06
C VAL A 58 18.15 1.09 -36.49
N PHE A 59 17.31 0.90 -35.48
CA PHE A 59 16.50 1.99 -34.93
C PHE A 59 16.61 2.18 -33.41
N CYS A 60 16.84 1.10 -32.65
CA CYS A 60 16.99 1.17 -31.19
C CYS A 60 17.95 0.09 -30.67
N GLY A 61 18.47 0.30 -29.47
CA GLY A 61 19.13 -0.68 -28.64
C GLY A 61 18.18 -1.37 -27.65
N GLY A 62 18.78 -2.18 -26.79
CA GLY A 62 18.09 -2.87 -25.72
C GLY A 62 19.07 -3.63 -24.83
N SER A 63 18.51 -4.35 -23.87
CA SER A 63 19.27 -5.24 -22.99
C SER A 63 18.57 -6.57 -22.79
N LEU A 64 19.31 -7.66 -22.95
CA LEU A 64 18.86 -9.00 -22.57
C LEU A 64 18.69 -9.05 -21.04
N ILE A 65 17.51 -9.43 -20.56
CA ILE A 65 17.19 -9.47 -19.11
C ILE A 65 16.94 -10.90 -18.60
N ASN A 66 16.67 -11.83 -19.52
CA ASN A 66 16.73 -13.27 -19.30
C ASN A 66 16.95 -13.97 -20.66
N LYS A 67 16.78 -15.30 -20.75
CA LYS A 67 17.01 -16.04 -22.00
C LYS A 67 16.01 -15.75 -23.14
N GLU A 68 14.87 -15.12 -22.86
CA GLU A 68 13.76 -14.94 -23.81
C GLU A 68 13.29 -13.49 -23.93
N TRP A 69 13.79 -12.59 -23.09
CA TRP A 69 13.24 -11.24 -22.96
C TRP A 69 14.32 -10.19 -23.03
N VAL A 70 14.01 -9.15 -23.79
CA VAL A 70 14.78 -7.92 -23.91
C VAL A 70 13.98 -6.77 -23.30
N LEU A 71 14.66 -5.90 -22.56
CA LEU A 71 14.15 -4.62 -22.09
C LEU A 71 14.63 -3.52 -23.03
N THR A 72 13.73 -2.61 -23.42
CA THR A 72 14.02 -1.48 -24.31
C THR A 72 13.02 -0.34 -24.05
N ALA A 73 13.07 0.73 -24.84
CA ALA A 73 12.16 1.87 -24.74
C ALA A 73 10.85 1.61 -25.51
N ALA A 74 9.75 2.20 -25.04
CA ALA A 74 8.44 2.08 -25.70
C ALA A 74 8.35 2.95 -26.96
N HIS A 75 9.02 4.10 -26.99
CA HIS A 75 9.03 5.02 -28.13
C HIS A 75 9.62 4.40 -29.39
N CYS A 76 10.46 3.36 -29.24
CA CYS A 76 11.01 2.56 -30.33
C CYS A 76 9.93 1.87 -31.18
N PHE A 77 8.71 1.71 -30.67
CA PHE A 77 7.64 0.97 -31.33
C PHE A 77 6.40 1.85 -31.53
N THR A 78 6.02 2.07 -32.79
CA THR A 78 4.77 2.73 -33.18
C THR A 78 3.59 1.76 -33.27
N SER A 79 3.86 0.46 -33.34
CA SER A 79 2.87 -0.62 -33.32
C SER A 79 3.44 -1.86 -32.63
N ASN A 80 2.58 -2.84 -32.31
CA ASN A 80 3.02 -4.13 -31.73
C ASN A 80 3.31 -5.18 -32.81
N ASP A 81 3.52 -4.79 -34.06
CA ASP A 81 3.87 -5.71 -35.14
C ASP A 81 5.34 -6.14 -35.00
N THR A 82 5.56 -7.45 -35.01
CA THR A 82 6.89 -8.06 -34.93
C THR A 82 7.43 -8.45 -36.31
N SER A 83 6.67 -8.22 -37.38
CA SER A 83 7.06 -8.57 -38.75
C SER A 83 8.33 -7.83 -39.16
N GLY A 84 9.36 -8.58 -39.55
CA GLY A 84 10.67 -8.03 -39.93
C GLY A 84 11.55 -7.59 -38.76
N LEU A 85 11.07 -7.65 -37.51
CA LEU A 85 11.86 -7.28 -36.34
C LEU A 85 12.86 -8.39 -35.97
N THR A 86 14.13 -8.02 -36.01
CA THR A 86 15.27 -8.86 -35.66
C THR A 86 16.04 -8.25 -34.49
N VAL A 87 16.39 -9.09 -33.53
CA VAL A 87 17.22 -8.78 -32.37
C VAL A 87 18.60 -9.38 -32.60
N LEU A 88 19.63 -8.54 -32.57
CA LEU A 88 21.03 -8.95 -32.63
C LEU A 88 21.63 -8.94 -31.22
N LEU A 89 22.22 -10.05 -30.82
CA LEU A 89 22.96 -10.22 -29.56
C LEU A 89 24.39 -10.68 -29.84
N GLY A 90 25.35 -10.35 -28.97
CA GLY A 90 26.74 -10.81 -29.09
C GLY A 90 27.50 -10.30 -30.32
N GLY A 91 26.92 -9.36 -31.07
CA GLY A 91 27.53 -8.73 -32.24
C GLY A 91 28.54 -7.65 -31.87
N GLN A 92 29.64 -7.54 -32.63
CA GLN A 92 30.69 -6.54 -32.39
C GLN A 92 30.53 -5.27 -33.24
N THR A 93 30.26 -5.44 -34.54
CA THR A 93 30.18 -4.35 -35.52
C THR A 93 28.96 -4.55 -36.42
N LEU A 94 28.43 -3.48 -37.02
CA LEU A 94 27.27 -3.60 -37.92
C LEU A 94 27.62 -4.09 -39.32
N ILE A 95 28.91 -4.09 -39.70
CA ILE A 95 29.37 -4.58 -41.02
C ILE A 95 29.76 -6.06 -40.94
N ASN A 96 30.47 -6.45 -39.90
CA ASN A 96 30.87 -7.83 -39.64
C ASN A 96 30.46 -8.21 -38.22
N LEU A 97 29.33 -8.90 -38.11
CA LEU A 97 28.71 -9.24 -36.84
C LEU A 97 29.64 -10.09 -35.94
N GLY A 98 30.56 -10.85 -36.55
CA GLY A 98 31.47 -11.74 -35.86
C GLY A 98 30.86 -13.12 -35.54
N PRO A 99 31.68 -14.09 -35.09
CA PRO A 99 31.25 -15.48 -34.91
C PRO A 99 30.32 -15.70 -33.70
N ASN A 100 30.23 -14.74 -32.78
CA ASN A 100 29.42 -14.83 -31.57
C ASN A 100 28.04 -14.19 -31.72
N ALA A 101 27.75 -13.60 -32.89
CA ALA A 101 26.50 -12.92 -33.13
C ALA A 101 25.34 -13.91 -33.21
N VAL A 102 24.27 -13.60 -32.51
CA VAL A 102 23.00 -14.33 -32.52
C VAL A 102 21.93 -13.39 -33.07
N LEU A 103 21.28 -13.79 -34.15
CA LEU A 103 20.11 -13.12 -34.70
C LEU A 103 18.86 -13.89 -34.29
N GLN A 104 17.90 -13.20 -33.69
CA GLN A 104 16.67 -13.78 -33.20
C GLN A 104 15.47 -12.92 -33.63
N SER A 105 14.39 -13.52 -34.12
CA SER A 105 13.16 -12.75 -34.37
C SER A 105 12.39 -12.48 -33.08
N ALA A 106 11.57 -11.43 -33.09
CA ALA A 106 10.64 -11.15 -32.00
C ALA A 106 9.33 -11.93 -32.17
N ALA A 107 8.79 -12.43 -31.05
CA ALA A 107 7.45 -13.03 -30.97
C ALA A 107 6.40 -12.07 -30.41
N GLN A 108 6.79 -11.11 -29.57
CA GLN A 108 5.84 -10.20 -28.93
C GLN A 108 6.52 -8.90 -28.49
N ILE A 109 5.84 -7.78 -28.69
CA ILE A 109 6.17 -6.46 -28.12
C ILE A 109 5.11 -6.12 -27.06
N ILE A 110 5.55 -5.65 -25.88
CA ILE A 110 4.69 -5.21 -24.79
C ILE A 110 5.16 -3.84 -24.30
N ASN A 111 4.59 -2.79 -24.88
CA ASN A 111 4.79 -1.42 -24.38
C ASN A 111 4.05 -1.24 -23.04
N HIS A 112 4.63 -0.45 -22.14
CA HIS A 112 3.95 -0.08 -20.90
C HIS A 112 2.61 0.60 -21.23
N PRO A 113 1.47 0.18 -20.64
CA PRO A 113 0.14 0.67 -21.02
C PRO A 113 -0.09 2.15 -20.73
N SER A 114 0.74 2.75 -19.87
CA SER A 114 0.71 4.18 -19.54
C SER A 114 1.85 4.98 -20.18
N TYR A 115 2.51 4.44 -21.21
CA TYR A 115 3.49 5.18 -22.00
C TYR A 115 2.86 6.42 -22.64
N ASN A 116 3.49 7.58 -22.48
CA ASN A 116 3.03 8.84 -23.07
C ASN A 116 4.12 9.45 -23.97
N PRO A 117 3.94 9.41 -25.31
CA PRO A 117 4.93 9.88 -26.27
C PRO A 117 5.14 11.39 -26.27
N SER A 118 4.23 12.18 -25.69
CA SER A 118 4.41 13.64 -25.59
C SER A 118 5.36 14.04 -24.45
N THR A 119 5.55 13.16 -23.47
CA THR A 119 6.29 13.47 -22.23
C THR A 119 7.48 12.55 -21.98
N GLY A 120 7.59 11.42 -22.70
CA GLY A 120 8.56 10.36 -22.39
C GLY A 120 8.23 9.57 -21.11
N GLU A 121 7.07 9.82 -20.50
CA GLU A 121 6.63 9.15 -19.28
C GLU A 121 6.32 7.67 -19.55
N ASN A 122 6.82 6.78 -18.68
CA ASN A 122 6.74 5.32 -18.83
C ASN A 122 7.29 4.77 -20.17
N ASP A 123 8.39 5.32 -20.63
CA ASP A 123 9.05 4.90 -21.87
C ASP A 123 9.84 3.59 -21.67
N ILE A 124 9.11 2.49 -21.57
CA ILE A 124 9.65 1.15 -21.33
C ILE A 124 8.82 0.09 -22.03
N SER A 125 9.49 -0.88 -22.65
CA SER A 125 8.89 -1.98 -23.39
C SER A 125 9.64 -3.30 -23.15
N LEU A 126 8.88 -4.38 -23.19
CA LEU A 126 9.39 -5.75 -23.16
C LEU A 126 9.24 -6.40 -24.52
N LEU A 127 10.33 -6.96 -25.02
CA LEU A 127 10.38 -7.69 -26.28
C LEU A 127 10.64 -9.17 -25.99
N LYS A 128 9.69 -10.04 -26.35
CA LYS A 128 9.84 -11.49 -26.26
C LYS A 128 10.49 -12.02 -27.52
N LEU A 129 11.57 -12.78 -27.37
CA LEU A 129 12.24 -13.50 -28.44
C LEU A 129 11.40 -14.71 -28.89
N SER A 130 11.50 -15.07 -30.17
CA SER A 130 10.77 -16.22 -30.73
C SER A 130 11.31 -17.58 -30.30
N SER A 131 12.57 -17.62 -29.85
CA SER A 131 13.15 -18.76 -29.12
C SER A 131 14.15 -18.29 -28.07
N PRO A 132 14.36 -19.07 -26.98
CA PRO A 132 15.37 -18.76 -26.00
C PRO A 132 16.78 -18.74 -26.61
N VAL A 133 17.61 -17.80 -26.17
CA VAL A 133 19.04 -17.77 -26.51
C VAL A 133 19.86 -18.62 -25.54
N ASN A 134 20.97 -19.17 -26.03
CA ASN A 134 21.95 -19.84 -25.19
C ASN A 134 22.91 -18.82 -24.56
N PHE A 135 23.12 -18.93 -23.26
CA PHE A 135 24.11 -18.09 -22.59
C PHE A 135 25.53 -18.47 -22.95
N THR A 136 26.33 -17.46 -23.28
CA THR A 136 27.75 -17.56 -23.60
C THR A 136 28.47 -16.38 -22.96
N THR A 137 29.79 -16.36 -22.95
CA THR A 137 30.55 -15.16 -22.51
C THR A 137 30.23 -13.87 -23.28
N TYR A 138 29.55 -13.96 -24.43
CA TYR A 138 29.15 -12.82 -25.27
C TYR A 138 27.65 -12.51 -25.23
N VAL A 139 26.85 -13.41 -24.63
CA VAL A 139 25.39 -13.31 -24.54
C VAL A 139 24.98 -13.73 -23.12
N LEU A 140 24.78 -12.75 -22.24
CA LEU A 140 24.37 -12.93 -20.84
C LEU A 140 23.39 -11.83 -20.46
N PRO A 141 22.43 -12.10 -19.56
CA PRO A 141 21.48 -11.09 -19.14
C PRO A 141 22.11 -10.09 -18.17
N VAL A 142 21.60 -8.86 -18.13
CA VAL A 142 21.91 -7.87 -17.09
C VAL A 142 21.00 -8.07 -15.87
N CYS A 143 21.46 -7.73 -14.66
CA CYS A 143 20.56 -7.66 -13.52
C CYS A 143 19.75 -6.36 -13.59
N LEU A 144 18.49 -6.38 -13.17
CA LEU A 144 17.64 -5.19 -13.10
C LEU A 144 17.68 -4.57 -11.70
N ALA A 145 17.60 -3.24 -11.63
CA ALA A 145 17.48 -2.55 -10.35
C ALA A 145 16.17 -2.91 -9.65
N ALA A 146 16.25 -3.40 -8.41
CA ALA A 146 15.08 -3.66 -7.58
C ALA A 146 14.38 -2.36 -7.15
N SER A 147 13.11 -2.44 -6.73
CA SER A 147 12.23 -1.30 -6.39
C SER A 147 12.72 -0.43 -5.24
N ASN A 148 13.54 -0.99 -4.36
CA ASN A 148 14.18 -0.29 -3.25
C ASN A 148 15.59 0.23 -3.58
N SER A 149 15.99 0.24 -4.85
CA SER A 149 17.30 0.76 -5.26
C SER A 149 17.37 2.29 -5.18
N SER A 150 18.52 2.82 -4.78
CA SER A 150 18.80 4.26 -4.64
C SER A 150 20.03 4.68 -5.42
N PHE A 151 19.91 5.73 -6.25
CA PHE A 151 20.96 6.25 -7.12
C PHE A 151 21.22 7.73 -6.78
N TYR A 152 22.24 8.01 -5.95
CA TYR A 152 22.61 9.36 -5.58
C TYR A 152 23.40 10.05 -6.68
N SER A 153 23.36 11.38 -6.68
CA SER A 153 24.16 12.22 -7.58
C SER A 153 25.64 11.82 -7.54
N GLY A 154 26.27 11.73 -8.71
CA GLY A 154 27.68 11.33 -8.84
C GLY A 154 27.93 9.82 -8.91
N THR A 155 26.89 8.98 -8.74
CA THR A 155 27.02 7.53 -8.94
C THR A 155 27.51 7.25 -10.34
N SER A 156 28.64 6.56 -10.49
CA SER A 156 29.17 6.21 -11.81
C SER A 156 28.26 5.22 -12.52
N SER A 157 27.85 5.56 -13.73
CA SER A 157 27.06 4.71 -14.62
C SER A 157 27.69 4.65 -16.02
N TRP A 158 27.28 3.64 -16.79
CA TRP A 158 27.74 3.39 -18.14
C TRP A 158 26.55 3.23 -19.07
N ALA A 159 26.57 3.97 -20.16
CA ALA A 159 25.65 3.79 -21.28
C ALA A 159 26.42 3.17 -22.45
N THR A 160 25.74 2.32 -23.22
CA THR A 160 26.31 1.56 -24.33
C THR A 160 25.39 1.55 -25.52
N GLY A 161 25.96 1.69 -26.72
CA GLY A 161 25.19 1.66 -27.96
C GLY A 161 25.98 1.92 -29.24
N TRP A 162 25.26 1.87 -30.36
CA TRP A 162 25.76 2.10 -31.72
C TRP A 162 25.20 3.39 -32.32
N GLY A 163 24.69 4.29 -31.47
CA GLY A 163 24.14 5.56 -31.87
C GLY A 163 25.20 6.54 -32.37
N TYR A 164 24.74 7.75 -32.61
CA TYR A 164 25.54 8.83 -33.14
C TYR A 164 26.65 9.24 -32.16
N VAL A 165 27.84 9.54 -32.67
CA VAL A 165 28.99 9.93 -31.82
C VAL A 165 28.95 11.41 -31.40
N ALA A 166 28.11 12.19 -32.05
CA ALA A 166 27.72 13.55 -31.71
C ALA A 166 26.40 13.90 -32.41
N ASP A 167 25.75 15.00 -32.02
CA ASP A 167 24.48 15.42 -32.63
C ASP A 167 24.59 15.53 -34.16
N GLY A 168 23.79 14.73 -34.88
CA GLY A 168 23.81 14.66 -36.34
C GLY A 168 25.05 13.97 -36.96
N VAL A 169 25.96 13.41 -36.16
CA VAL A 169 27.17 12.72 -36.63
C VAL A 169 27.06 11.20 -36.41
N PRO A 170 26.80 10.40 -37.46
CA PRO A 170 26.74 8.95 -37.34
C PRO A 170 28.11 8.35 -36.99
N PRO A 171 28.15 7.15 -36.36
CA PRO A 171 29.41 6.50 -36.05
C PRO A 171 30.18 6.13 -37.34
N PRO A 172 31.53 6.15 -37.32
CA PRO A 172 32.32 5.74 -38.47
C PRO A 172 32.24 4.21 -38.68
N PRO A 173 32.33 3.71 -39.94
CA PRO A 173 32.56 2.30 -40.21
C PRO A 173 33.78 1.77 -39.42
N PRO A 174 33.72 0.57 -38.82
CA PRO A 174 32.73 -0.48 -39.05
C PRO A 174 31.48 -0.41 -38.14
N PHE A 175 31.23 0.74 -37.49
CA PHE A 175 30.13 0.95 -36.55
C PHE A 175 30.27 0.04 -35.32
N ASN A 176 31.32 0.29 -34.55
CA ASN A 176 31.61 -0.45 -33.33
C ASN A 176 30.61 -0.11 -32.23
N LEU A 177 30.38 -1.06 -31.32
CA LEU A 177 29.72 -0.76 -30.05
C LEU A 177 30.61 0.20 -29.26
N THR A 178 30.02 1.27 -28.73
CA THR A 178 30.72 2.25 -27.90
C THR A 178 30.19 2.24 -26.47
N GLU A 179 31.02 2.67 -25.52
CA GLU A 179 30.64 2.87 -24.13
C GLU A 179 31.00 4.28 -23.66
N VAL A 180 30.16 4.85 -22.81
CA VAL A 180 30.42 6.13 -22.16
C VAL A 180 30.14 6.04 -20.67
N GLN A 181 31.11 6.47 -19.87
CA GLN A 181 30.92 6.64 -18.43
C GLN A 181 30.39 8.05 -18.17
N VAL A 182 29.22 8.12 -17.54
CA VAL A 182 28.58 9.36 -17.09
C VAL A 182 28.15 9.20 -15.64
N PRO A 183 28.18 10.24 -14.80
CA PRO A 183 27.61 10.16 -13.47
C PRO A 183 26.09 10.33 -13.52
N VAL A 184 25.39 9.66 -12.60
CA VAL A 184 23.98 9.95 -12.31
C VAL A 184 23.86 11.42 -11.87
N VAL A 185 22.92 12.13 -12.48
CA VAL A 185 22.47 13.46 -12.05
C VAL A 185 21.20 13.25 -11.23
N GLY A 186 21.19 13.77 -10.01
CA GLY A 186 20.02 13.67 -9.15
C GLY A 186 18.78 14.32 -9.77
N ASN A 187 17.60 13.78 -9.47
CA ASN A 187 16.38 14.20 -10.13
C ASN A 187 16.03 15.67 -9.86
N ARG A 188 16.40 16.23 -8.70
CA ARG A 188 16.14 17.65 -8.40
C ARG A 188 16.99 18.53 -9.31
N GLN A 189 18.29 18.24 -9.44
CA GLN A 189 19.14 18.94 -10.39
C GLN A 189 18.64 18.77 -11.82
N CYS A 190 18.35 17.55 -12.25
CA CYS A 190 17.88 17.30 -13.61
C CYS A 190 16.55 18.02 -13.92
N ASN A 191 15.64 18.10 -12.94
CA ASN A 191 14.39 18.83 -13.10
C ASN A 191 14.61 20.36 -13.12
N CYS A 192 15.64 20.87 -12.45
CA CYS A 192 16.04 22.27 -12.61
C CYS A 192 16.61 22.54 -14.01
N ASP A 193 17.40 21.61 -14.53
CA ASP A 193 18.04 21.70 -15.84
C ASP A 193 17.02 21.68 -16.99
N TYR A 194 16.01 20.81 -16.90
CA TYR A 194 14.95 20.63 -17.91
C TYR A 194 13.70 21.51 -17.69
N GLY A 195 13.66 22.28 -16.60
CA GLY A 195 12.48 23.03 -16.16
C GLY A 195 11.58 22.21 -15.25
N VAL A 196 11.21 22.81 -14.12
CA VAL A 196 10.49 22.13 -13.03
C VAL A 196 9.17 21.53 -13.52
N GLY A 197 9.08 20.22 -13.43
CA GLY A 197 7.92 19.43 -13.79
C GLY A 197 8.08 18.59 -15.06
N THR A 198 9.18 18.75 -15.78
CA THR A 198 9.53 17.91 -16.93
C THR A 198 10.02 16.53 -16.49
N ILE A 199 10.85 16.46 -15.45
CA ILE A 199 11.43 15.20 -14.96
C ILE A 199 10.58 14.62 -13.82
N THR A 200 10.17 13.36 -13.96
CA THR A 200 9.33 12.64 -12.98
C THR A 200 10.12 11.60 -12.19
N ASP A 201 9.51 11.01 -11.16
CA ASP A 201 10.12 9.93 -10.36
C ASP A 201 10.38 8.63 -11.16
N ASN A 202 9.68 8.47 -12.28
CA ASN A 202 9.83 7.37 -13.23
C ASN A 202 11.01 7.58 -14.19
N MET A 203 11.67 8.73 -14.12
CA MET A 203 12.83 9.07 -14.89
C MET A 203 14.07 9.19 -14.00
N MET A 204 15.25 9.03 -14.60
CA MET A 204 16.53 9.34 -14.00
C MET A 204 17.45 9.96 -15.04
N CYS A 205 18.42 10.76 -14.61
CA CYS A 205 19.32 11.43 -15.54
C CYS A 205 20.76 11.00 -15.30
N ALA A 206 21.57 11.03 -16.36
CA ALA A 206 23.00 10.81 -16.27
C ALA A 206 23.73 11.65 -17.31
N GLY A 207 24.82 12.30 -16.89
CA GLY A 207 25.55 13.22 -17.75
C GLY A 207 26.53 14.08 -16.97
N LEU A 208 27.34 14.84 -17.70
CA LEU A 208 28.30 15.78 -17.11
C LEU A 208 27.73 17.21 -17.16
N PRO A 209 27.89 18.01 -16.09
CA PRO A 209 27.52 19.43 -16.13
C PRO A 209 28.18 20.20 -17.28
N ALA A 210 29.43 19.85 -17.60
CA ALA A 210 30.17 20.44 -18.72
C ALA A 210 29.73 19.92 -20.11
N GLY A 211 28.84 18.92 -20.18
CA GLY A 211 28.52 18.19 -21.40
C GLY A 211 29.69 17.32 -21.88
N GLY A 212 29.72 17.06 -23.18
CA GLY A 212 30.79 16.33 -23.87
C GLY A 212 30.74 14.79 -23.80
N LYS A 213 29.84 14.22 -22.97
CA LYS A 213 29.59 12.78 -22.89
C LYS A 213 28.11 12.52 -22.65
N ASP A 214 27.50 11.70 -23.49
CA ASP A 214 26.07 11.37 -23.43
C ASP A 214 25.74 10.18 -24.35
N THR A 215 24.52 9.67 -24.24
CA THR A 215 23.86 8.89 -25.31
C THR A 215 23.36 9.83 -26.41
N CYS A 216 23.14 9.30 -27.61
CA CYS A 216 22.66 10.08 -28.74
C CYS A 216 21.70 9.27 -29.63
N GLN A 217 21.30 9.83 -30.78
CA GLN A 217 20.31 9.19 -31.64
C GLN A 217 20.76 7.79 -32.05
N GLY A 218 19.89 6.79 -31.85
CA GLY A 218 20.18 5.37 -32.10
C GLY A 218 20.69 4.59 -30.88
N ASP A 219 20.98 5.25 -29.75
CA ASP A 219 21.23 4.58 -28.46
C ASP A 219 19.93 4.32 -27.67
N ASP A 220 18.81 4.80 -28.18
CA ASP A 220 17.48 4.68 -27.60
C ASP A 220 17.12 3.24 -27.22
N GLY A 221 16.55 3.04 -26.05
CA GLY A 221 16.30 1.71 -25.49
C GLY A 221 17.53 0.99 -24.94
N GLY A 222 18.74 1.49 -25.19
CA GLY A 222 19.98 0.96 -24.63
C GLY A 222 20.02 1.05 -23.09
N PRO A 223 20.89 0.24 -22.44
CA PRO A 223 20.93 0.18 -20.99
C PRO A 223 21.86 1.24 -20.39
N LEU A 224 21.42 1.82 -19.27
CA LEU A 224 22.28 2.55 -18.33
C LEU A 224 22.56 1.66 -17.13
N VAL A 225 23.80 1.19 -17.02
CA VAL A 225 24.23 0.18 -16.03
C VAL A 225 25.18 0.75 -14.98
N ILE A 226 25.05 0.24 -13.76
CA ILE A 226 25.85 0.61 -12.60
C ILE A 226 26.48 -0.66 -12.04
N LYS A 227 27.76 -0.59 -11.68
CA LYS A 227 28.47 -1.70 -11.05
C LYS A 227 28.39 -1.62 -9.53
N GLN A 228 27.91 -2.68 -8.88
CA GLN A 228 27.99 -2.84 -7.43
C GLN A 228 28.49 -4.24 -7.10
N ASN A 229 29.59 -4.30 -6.34
CA ASN A 229 30.33 -5.54 -6.11
C ASN A 229 30.75 -6.18 -7.45
N SER A 230 30.39 -7.45 -7.67
CA SER A 230 30.66 -8.20 -8.89
C SER A 230 29.55 -8.12 -9.94
N HIS A 231 28.44 -7.43 -9.68
CA HIS A 231 27.27 -7.40 -10.55
C HIS A 231 27.08 -6.05 -11.23
N TRP A 232 26.70 -6.10 -12.49
CA TRP A 232 26.18 -4.98 -13.25
C TRP A 232 24.66 -4.94 -13.17
N ILE A 233 24.14 -3.78 -12.79
CA ILE A 233 22.73 -3.55 -12.49
C ILE A 233 22.24 -2.43 -13.41
N GLN A 234 21.24 -2.72 -14.23
CA GLN A 234 20.60 -1.72 -15.09
C GLN A 234 19.67 -0.85 -14.25
N GLY A 235 20.07 0.41 -14.09
CA GLY A 235 19.27 1.43 -13.41
C GLY A 235 18.37 2.20 -14.37
N GLY A 236 18.79 2.34 -15.63
CA GLY A 236 18.09 3.13 -16.65
C GLY A 236 17.94 2.44 -18.01
N VAL A 237 16.97 2.93 -18.80
CA VAL A 237 16.78 2.66 -20.22
C VAL A 237 16.85 4.00 -20.96
N THR A 238 17.72 4.14 -21.96
CA THR A 238 17.88 5.39 -22.74
C THR A 238 16.54 5.79 -23.35
N SER A 239 16.11 7.04 -23.13
CA SER A 239 14.76 7.50 -23.50
C SER A 239 14.77 8.79 -24.32
N PHE A 240 15.26 9.90 -23.78
CA PHE A 240 15.28 11.18 -24.52
C PHE A 240 16.36 12.15 -24.02
N GLY A 241 16.58 13.23 -24.78
CA GLY A 241 17.50 14.31 -24.46
C GLY A 241 17.22 15.57 -25.28
N ILE A 242 17.76 16.71 -24.88
CA ILE A 242 17.79 17.92 -25.72
C ILE A 242 19.19 18.00 -26.34
N GLY A 243 19.28 17.70 -27.64
CA GLY A 243 20.57 17.48 -28.28
C GLY A 243 21.31 16.28 -27.68
N CYS A 244 22.61 16.19 -27.96
CA CYS A 244 23.49 15.18 -27.36
C CYS A 244 24.67 15.87 -26.68
N ALA A 245 24.96 15.49 -25.43
CA ALA A 245 26.15 15.94 -24.71
C ALA A 245 26.25 17.47 -24.53
N LEU A 246 25.12 18.15 -24.43
CA LEU A 246 25.06 19.58 -24.17
C LEU A 246 25.36 19.89 -22.68
N PRO A 247 26.03 21.01 -22.36
CA PRO A 247 26.25 21.43 -20.99
C PRO A 247 24.94 21.60 -20.21
N ASN A 248 24.90 21.06 -18.99
CA ASN A 248 23.74 21.04 -18.08
C ASN A 248 22.46 20.43 -18.66
N LEU A 249 22.54 19.63 -19.72
CA LEU A 249 21.40 18.90 -20.28
C LEU A 249 21.77 17.41 -20.34
N PRO A 250 21.74 16.71 -19.19
CA PRO A 250 22.08 15.29 -19.13
C PRO A 250 21.05 14.44 -19.88
N GLY A 251 21.46 13.32 -20.46
CA GLY A 251 20.54 12.34 -21.02
C GLY A 251 19.51 11.85 -19.99
N VAL A 252 18.28 11.65 -20.43
CA VAL A 252 17.16 11.17 -19.61
C VAL A 252 16.85 9.71 -19.93
N TYR A 253 16.72 8.94 -18.86
CA TYR A 253 16.54 7.50 -18.89
C TYR A 253 15.29 7.12 -18.10
N THR A 254 14.56 6.11 -18.57
CA THR A 254 13.49 5.50 -17.77
C THR A 254 14.09 4.76 -16.57
N ARG A 255 13.62 5.06 -15.36
CA ARG A 255 14.13 4.52 -14.10
C ARG A 255 13.62 3.10 -13.86
N VAL A 256 14.44 2.10 -14.16
CA VAL A 256 14.09 0.67 -14.11
C VAL A 256 13.52 0.23 -12.76
N SER A 257 14.00 0.78 -11.64
CA SER A 257 13.52 0.41 -10.29
C SER A 257 12.02 0.68 -10.08
N GLN A 258 11.42 1.62 -10.81
CA GLN A 258 9.98 1.89 -10.71
C GLN A 258 9.11 0.82 -11.40
N TYR A 259 9.71 -0.02 -12.25
CA TYR A 259 9.00 -0.95 -13.13
C TYR A 259 9.12 -2.43 -12.74
N GLN A 260 9.79 -2.78 -11.64
CA GLN A 260 9.97 -4.17 -11.21
C GLN A 260 8.64 -4.95 -11.18
N SER A 261 7.59 -4.38 -10.59
CA SER A 261 6.29 -5.03 -10.47
C SER A 261 5.61 -5.23 -11.82
N TRP A 262 5.73 -4.26 -12.73
CA TRP A 262 5.21 -4.40 -14.09
C TRP A 262 5.97 -5.49 -14.85
N ILE A 263 7.30 -5.50 -14.81
CA ILE A 263 8.13 -6.52 -15.47
C ILE A 263 7.77 -7.93 -14.96
N ASN A 264 7.66 -8.11 -13.64
CA ASN A 264 7.25 -9.38 -13.05
C ASN A 264 5.82 -9.81 -13.43
N SER A 265 4.92 -8.85 -13.68
CA SER A 265 3.56 -9.17 -14.14
C SER A 265 3.51 -9.69 -15.57
N GLN A 266 4.50 -9.34 -16.40
CA GLN A 266 4.58 -9.77 -17.80
C GLN A 266 5.40 -11.05 -17.98
N ILE A 267 6.40 -11.28 -17.12
CA ILE A 267 7.34 -12.41 -17.21
C ILE A 267 7.10 -13.38 -16.05
N SER A 268 6.26 -14.39 -16.28
CA SER A 268 5.93 -15.41 -15.27
C SER A 268 6.86 -16.63 -15.29
N SER A 269 7.47 -16.94 -16.42
CA SER A 269 8.46 -18.03 -16.59
C SER A 269 9.88 -17.46 -16.67
N ASP A 270 10.80 -18.02 -15.87
CA ASP A 270 12.21 -17.62 -15.79
C ASP A 270 12.41 -16.10 -15.56
N PRO A 271 11.91 -15.56 -14.43
CA PRO A 271 11.93 -14.13 -14.16
C PRO A 271 13.36 -13.57 -14.14
N PRO A 272 13.55 -12.30 -14.58
CA PRO A 272 14.84 -11.65 -14.57
C PRO A 272 15.38 -11.50 -13.12
N GLY A 273 16.70 -11.37 -12.99
CA GLY A 273 17.33 -11.15 -11.69
C GLY A 273 17.21 -9.68 -11.26
N PHE A 274 16.55 -9.43 -10.13
CA PHE A 274 16.47 -8.09 -9.51
C PHE A 274 17.47 -7.97 -8.36
N VAL A 275 18.30 -6.92 -8.38
CA VAL A 275 19.30 -6.63 -7.35
C VAL A 275 19.08 -5.22 -6.81
N THR A 276 19.05 -5.08 -5.48
CA THR A 276 19.00 -3.76 -4.83
C THR A 276 20.35 -3.07 -4.97
N PHE A 277 20.38 -1.96 -5.71
CA PHE A 277 21.52 -1.05 -5.70
C PHE A 277 21.35 -0.02 -4.59
N THR A 278 22.32 0.09 -3.68
CA THR A 278 22.29 1.13 -2.64
C THR A 278 23.45 2.09 -2.82
N SER A 279 23.16 3.38 -2.98
CA SER A 279 24.18 4.42 -3.01
C SER A 279 24.79 4.65 -1.63
N SER A 280 26.08 4.91 -1.58
CA SER A 280 26.82 5.23 -0.35
C SER A 280 26.96 6.73 -0.17
N GLY A 281 27.02 7.20 1.08
CA GLY A 281 27.20 8.62 1.40
C GLY A 281 25.89 9.36 1.59
N THR A 282 25.95 10.69 1.50
CA THR A 282 24.78 11.57 1.59
C THR A 282 24.30 11.95 0.21
N ASP A 283 22.98 11.99 0.01
CA ASP A 283 22.40 12.46 -1.25
C ASP A 283 22.51 13.98 -1.35
N SER A 284 23.50 14.47 -2.09
CA SER A 284 23.72 15.90 -2.31
C SER A 284 22.57 16.55 -3.08
N ASP A 285 21.79 15.78 -3.84
CA ASP A 285 20.65 16.29 -4.61
C ASP A 285 19.57 16.87 -3.69
N LEU A 286 19.47 16.37 -2.45
CA LEU A 286 18.58 16.92 -1.43
C LEU A 286 18.89 18.37 -1.07
N SER A 287 20.06 18.91 -1.42
CA SER A 287 20.36 20.33 -1.22
C SER A 287 20.03 21.21 -2.43
N VAL A 288 19.62 20.61 -3.56
CA VAL A 288 19.36 21.33 -4.80
C VAL A 288 18.03 22.06 -4.75
N SER A 289 18.07 23.34 -5.16
CA SER A 289 16.91 24.22 -5.26
C SER A 289 17.02 25.12 -6.49
N CYS A 290 15.90 25.34 -7.18
CA CYS A 290 15.75 26.32 -8.24
C CYS A 290 14.36 26.98 -8.13
N PRO A 291 14.11 28.13 -8.79
CA PRO A 291 12.79 28.76 -8.77
C PRO A 291 11.70 27.76 -9.13
N THR A 292 10.58 27.80 -8.41
CA THR A 292 9.42 26.87 -8.55
C THR A 292 9.63 25.42 -8.10
N LEU A 293 10.86 24.98 -7.78
CA LEU A 293 11.09 23.66 -7.21
C LEU A 293 10.72 23.65 -5.71
N PRO A 294 9.80 22.79 -5.26
CA PRO A 294 9.45 22.70 -3.84
C PRO A 294 10.68 22.31 -3.00
N PRO A 295 10.82 22.82 -1.76
CA PRO A 295 11.88 22.39 -0.87
C PRO A 295 11.84 20.87 -0.69
N PRO A 296 13.00 20.20 -0.60
CA PRO A 296 13.04 18.80 -0.29
C PRO A 296 12.40 18.61 1.08
N VAL A 297 11.47 17.68 1.19
CA VAL A 297 11.01 17.28 2.52
C VAL A 297 12.15 16.49 3.12
N ASP A 298 12.75 17.01 4.19
CA ASP A 298 13.70 16.25 5.01
C ASP A 298 12.95 15.09 5.65
N LEU A 299 12.92 14.00 4.91
CA LEU A 299 12.50 12.71 5.34
C LEU A 299 13.75 11.88 5.11
N SER A 300 14.57 11.75 6.16
CA SER A 300 15.45 10.60 6.32
C SER A 300 14.64 9.29 6.09
N PRO A 301 15.15 8.06 6.23
CA PRO A 301 14.29 6.87 6.24
C PRO A 301 13.41 6.87 7.51
N ALA A 302 12.59 7.89 7.68
CA ALA A 302 11.59 8.06 8.70
C ALA A 302 10.48 7.09 8.38
N ALA A 303 10.13 6.28 9.37
CA ALA A 303 8.98 5.40 9.26
C ALA A 303 7.73 6.26 9.00
N ALA A 304 6.73 5.70 8.34
CA ALA A 304 5.45 6.40 8.13
C ALA A 304 4.91 7.00 9.44
N ALA A 305 5.09 6.32 10.57
CA ALA A 305 4.74 6.81 11.90
C ALA A 305 5.39 8.15 12.29
N ASP A 306 6.63 8.39 11.87
CA ASP A 306 7.38 9.59 12.25
C ASP A 306 6.85 10.84 11.53
N VAL A 307 6.39 10.66 10.29
CA VAL A 307 6.08 11.75 9.35
C VAL A 307 4.60 11.89 9.03
N CYS A 308 3.77 10.95 9.45
CA CYS A 308 2.33 10.97 9.20
C CYS A 308 1.64 12.23 9.74
N GLY A 309 0.54 12.60 9.10
CA GLY A 309 -0.33 13.68 9.56
C GLY A 309 0.32 15.06 9.49
N ARG A 310 1.45 15.20 8.78
CA ARG A 310 2.11 16.49 8.53
C ARG A 310 1.59 17.05 7.20
N ALA A 311 0.96 18.23 7.25
CA ALA A 311 0.49 18.94 6.07
C ALA A 311 1.14 20.33 6.02
N GLY A 312 2.30 20.42 5.35
CA GLY A 312 3.18 21.59 5.38
C GLY A 312 2.57 22.88 4.77
N PHE A 313 1.61 22.74 3.86
CA PHE A 313 0.96 23.88 3.20
C PHE A 313 -0.36 24.33 3.86
N ASN A 314 -0.86 23.56 4.83
CA ASN A 314 -2.16 23.81 5.44
C ASN A 314 -2.03 24.87 6.58
N THR A 315 -2.18 26.16 6.23
CA THR A 315 -1.90 27.32 7.12
C THR A 315 -3.14 28.11 7.63
N ARG A 316 -4.35 27.96 7.07
CA ARG A 316 -5.62 28.54 7.58
C ARG A 316 -6.81 27.98 6.78
N ILE A 317 -7.96 27.67 7.42
CA ILE A 317 -9.06 26.93 6.76
C ILE A 317 -10.47 27.40 7.19
N ILE A 318 -11.40 27.67 6.24
CA ILE A 318 -12.84 27.93 6.47
C ILE A 318 -13.69 27.51 5.25
N GLY A 319 -14.69 26.64 5.44
CA GLY A 319 -15.91 26.49 4.62
C GLY A 319 -15.77 25.84 3.24
N GLY A 320 -16.40 24.67 3.04
CA GLY A 320 -16.58 23.94 1.76
C GLY A 320 -16.08 24.62 0.49
N GLN A 321 -14.80 24.44 0.16
CA GLN A 321 -14.13 25.16 -0.95
C GLN A 321 -13.13 24.25 -1.67
N GLU A 322 -12.51 24.77 -2.73
CA GLU A 322 -11.39 24.08 -3.38
C GLU A 322 -10.20 24.00 -2.43
N ALA A 323 -9.69 22.80 -2.22
CA ALA A 323 -8.51 22.56 -1.42
C ALA A 323 -7.25 23.03 -2.18
N PRO A 324 -6.40 23.90 -1.60
CA PRO A 324 -5.12 24.27 -2.19
C PRO A 324 -4.22 23.05 -2.46
N PRO A 325 -3.34 23.10 -3.49
CA PRO A 325 -2.41 22.01 -3.77
C PRO A 325 -1.53 21.65 -2.56
N GLY A 326 -1.48 20.38 -2.19
CA GLY A 326 -0.64 19.87 -1.11
C GLY A 326 -1.18 20.08 0.32
N ASN A 327 -2.39 20.64 0.49
CA ASN A 327 -2.99 20.77 1.82
C ASN A 327 -3.41 19.43 2.46
N TRP A 328 -3.66 18.41 1.63
CA TRP A 328 -4.10 17.07 2.04
C TRP A 328 -3.25 16.00 1.35
N PRO A 329 -1.97 15.87 1.72
CA PRO A 329 -0.98 15.09 0.96
C PRO A 329 -1.20 13.57 1.01
N TRP A 330 -2.10 13.11 1.88
CA TRP A 330 -2.51 11.71 1.95
C TRP A 330 -3.69 11.37 1.05
N GLN A 331 -4.42 12.37 0.52
CA GLN A 331 -5.62 12.11 -0.25
C GLN A 331 -5.29 11.29 -1.51
N ALA A 332 -5.96 10.16 -1.67
CA ALA A 332 -5.85 9.30 -2.84
C ALA A 332 -7.13 9.34 -3.68
N ALA A 333 -6.98 9.36 -5.00
CA ALA A 333 -8.06 9.16 -5.96
C ALA A 333 -7.96 7.76 -6.56
N LEU A 334 -9.04 6.98 -6.48
CA LEU A 334 -9.09 5.58 -6.89
C LEU A 334 -9.98 5.47 -8.13
N PHE A 335 -9.37 5.08 -9.26
CA PHE A 335 -10.08 4.82 -10.51
C PHE A 335 -10.25 3.33 -10.70
N ILE A 336 -11.50 2.88 -10.74
CA ILE A 336 -11.89 1.47 -10.72
C ILE A 336 -12.55 1.14 -12.05
N ASN A 337 -11.95 0.26 -12.85
CA ASN A 337 -12.51 -0.22 -14.13
C ASN A 337 -12.88 0.89 -15.13
N GLY A 338 -12.17 2.03 -15.08
CA GLY A 338 -12.37 3.15 -16.01
C GLY A 338 -13.66 3.97 -15.82
N THR A 339 -14.57 3.59 -14.91
CA THR A 339 -15.85 4.27 -14.67
C THR A 339 -16.19 4.49 -13.20
N GLY A 340 -15.70 3.66 -12.29
CA GLY A 340 -15.89 3.80 -10.84
C GLY A 340 -14.87 4.73 -10.20
N PHE A 341 -15.31 5.54 -9.24
CA PHE A 341 -14.49 6.52 -8.54
C PHE A 341 -14.72 6.42 -7.02
N CYS A 342 -13.63 6.23 -6.27
CA CYS A 342 -13.62 6.33 -4.81
C CYS A 342 -12.42 7.18 -4.35
N GLY A 343 -12.52 7.71 -3.13
CA GLY A 343 -11.42 8.28 -2.38
C GLY A 343 -10.62 7.23 -1.59
N GLY A 344 -9.48 7.66 -1.07
CA GLY A 344 -8.65 6.88 -0.16
C GLY A 344 -7.68 7.78 0.59
N SER A 345 -6.89 7.16 1.44
CA SER A 345 -5.87 7.83 2.25
C SER A 345 -4.59 7.02 2.29
N LEU A 346 -3.46 7.63 1.90
CA LEU A 346 -2.14 7.04 2.06
C LEU A 346 -1.83 6.92 3.56
N ILE A 347 -1.49 5.72 4.03
CA ILE A 347 -1.22 5.46 5.48
C ILE A 347 0.24 5.08 5.76
N ASN A 348 0.98 4.68 4.73
CA ASN A 348 2.45 4.53 4.71
C ASN A 348 2.94 4.57 3.24
N LYS A 349 4.17 4.14 2.95
CA LYS A 349 4.72 4.19 1.58
C LYS A 349 4.02 3.25 0.59
N GLU A 350 3.36 2.20 1.05
CA GLU A 350 2.87 1.11 0.19
C GLU A 350 1.36 0.83 0.34
N TRP A 351 0.68 1.49 1.28
CA TRP A 351 -0.69 1.14 1.65
C TRP A 351 -1.60 2.36 1.64
N VAL A 352 -2.79 2.14 1.06
CA VAL A 352 -3.91 3.09 1.07
C VAL A 352 -5.07 2.47 1.84
N LEU A 353 -5.65 3.25 2.75
CA LEU A 353 -6.88 2.94 3.47
C LEU A 353 -8.08 3.55 2.74
N THR A 354 -9.14 2.77 2.57
CA THR A 354 -10.36 3.15 1.84
C THR A 354 -11.56 2.30 2.32
N ALA A 355 -12.72 2.44 1.69
CA ALA A 355 -13.94 1.69 2.00
C ALA A 355 -13.97 0.34 1.26
N ALA A 356 -14.55 -0.68 1.88
CA ALA A 356 -14.68 -2.02 1.28
C ALA A 356 -15.76 -2.08 0.21
N HIS A 357 -16.81 -1.26 0.30
CA HIS A 357 -17.90 -1.23 -0.67
C HIS A 357 -17.44 -0.78 -2.06
N CYS A 358 -16.33 -0.03 -2.14
CA CYS A 358 -15.68 0.32 -3.41
C CYS A 358 -15.17 -0.91 -4.17
N PHE A 359 -14.98 -2.05 -3.49
CA PHE A 359 -14.37 -3.26 -4.03
C PHE A 359 -15.26 -4.49 -3.82
N PRO A 360 -16.32 -4.68 -4.64
CA PRO A 360 -17.16 -5.88 -4.58
C PRO A 360 -16.42 -7.16 -5.00
N SER A 361 -15.25 -7.02 -5.64
CA SER A 361 -14.33 -8.12 -5.95
C SER A 361 -12.90 -7.72 -5.62
N ASN A 362 -12.04 -8.70 -5.36
CA ASN A 362 -10.60 -8.47 -5.13
C ASN A 362 -9.80 -8.34 -6.44
N ASN A 363 -10.45 -7.96 -7.54
CA ASN A 363 -9.77 -7.78 -8.82
C ASN A 363 -9.00 -6.46 -8.83
N THR A 364 -7.69 -6.55 -9.04
CA THR A 364 -6.79 -5.39 -9.13
C THR A 364 -6.64 -4.85 -10.55
N SER A 365 -7.15 -5.56 -11.55
CA SER A 365 -7.08 -5.15 -12.95
C SER A 365 -7.80 -3.81 -13.13
N ASN A 366 -7.18 -2.87 -13.84
CA ASN A 366 -7.72 -1.53 -14.09
C ASN A 366 -7.99 -0.68 -12.82
N LEU A 367 -7.31 -0.98 -11.70
CA LEU A 367 -7.31 -0.15 -10.51
C LEU A 367 -6.09 0.77 -10.50
N LEU A 368 -6.33 2.07 -10.63
CA LEU A 368 -5.29 3.11 -10.60
C LEU A 368 -5.47 3.99 -9.35
N VAL A 369 -4.37 4.24 -8.65
CA VAL A 369 -4.29 5.12 -7.49
C VAL A 369 -3.49 6.35 -7.87
N TYR A 370 -4.09 7.52 -7.75
CA TYR A 370 -3.39 8.79 -7.91
C TYR A 370 -3.22 9.47 -6.55
N LEU A 371 -1.99 9.91 -6.28
CA LEU A 371 -1.57 10.65 -5.09
C LEU A 371 -0.94 11.99 -5.51
N GLY A 372 -0.84 12.94 -4.58
CA GLY A 372 -0.17 14.22 -4.82
C GLY A 372 -0.87 15.12 -5.84
N ASN A 373 -2.12 14.80 -6.18
CA ASN A 373 -2.87 15.54 -7.18
C ASN A 373 -3.90 16.46 -6.52
N GLN A 374 -3.99 17.70 -7.02
CA GLN A 374 -5.10 18.61 -6.68
C GLN A 374 -6.23 18.50 -7.70
N ARG A 375 -5.90 18.24 -8.98
CA ARG A 375 -6.79 18.34 -10.13
C ARG A 375 -6.77 17.05 -10.94
N ILE A 376 -7.85 16.30 -10.93
CA ILE A 376 -7.85 14.97 -11.56
C ILE A 376 -7.51 15.03 -13.06
N ALA A 377 -8.11 15.97 -13.80
CA ALA A 377 -8.02 16.01 -15.26
C ALA A 377 -6.79 16.74 -15.81
N THR A 378 -5.93 17.31 -14.96
CA THR A 378 -4.70 17.98 -15.43
C THR A 378 -3.46 17.22 -15.00
N LEU A 379 -2.42 17.27 -15.83
CA LEU A 379 -1.10 16.83 -15.45
C LEU A 379 -0.57 17.71 -14.30
N SER A 380 0.02 17.09 -13.30
CA SER A 380 0.67 17.77 -12.19
C SER A 380 2.04 17.11 -11.97
N PRO A 381 3.11 17.89 -11.81
CA PRO A 381 4.45 17.34 -11.59
C PRO A 381 4.58 16.62 -10.23
N TYR A 382 3.58 16.77 -9.35
CA TYR A 382 3.53 16.13 -8.03
C TYR A 382 2.65 14.88 -8.01
N LYS A 383 2.00 14.57 -9.14
CA LYS A 383 1.08 13.45 -9.28
C LYS A 383 1.87 12.15 -9.33
N VAL A 384 1.61 11.29 -8.36
CA VAL A 384 2.16 9.93 -8.32
C VAL A 384 1.05 8.97 -8.73
N LEU A 385 1.30 8.18 -9.79
CA LEU A 385 0.43 7.09 -10.21
C LEU A 385 0.99 5.76 -9.70
N ARG A 386 0.12 4.93 -9.12
CA ARG A 386 0.42 3.54 -8.76
C ARG A 386 -0.72 2.63 -9.18
N THR A 387 -0.36 1.42 -9.61
CA THR A 387 -1.30 0.30 -9.70
C THR A 387 -1.41 -0.40 -8.35
N VAL A 388 -2.40 -1.27 -8.18
CA VAL A 388 -2.62 -2.03 -6.94
C VAL A 388 -2.26 -3.50 -7.15
N THR A 389 -1.53 -4.09 -6.21
CA THR A 389 -1.16 -5.51 -6.23
C THR A 389 -2.06 -6.38 -5.36
N GLN A 390 -2.73 -5.77 -4.37
CA GLN A 390 -3.58 -6.50 -3.43
C GLN A 390 -4.70 -5.61 -2.89
N ILE A 391 -5.90 -6.18 -2.80
CA ILE A 391 -7.07 -5.60 -2.13
C ILE A 391 -7.40 -6.49 -0.94
N ILE A 392 -7.53 -5.92 0.26
CA ILE A 392 -7.87 -6.63 1.49
C ILE A 392 -9.07 -5.95 2.14
N ASN A 393 -10.26 -6.42 1.79
CA ASN A 393 -11.49 -6.06 2.49
C ASN A 393 -11.50 -6.70 3.88
N HIS A 394 -12.05 -5.99 4.88
CA HIS A 394 -12.24 -6.57 6.20
C HIS A 394 -13.11 -7.85 6.10
N PRO A 395 -12.71 -8.98 6.72
CA PRO A 395 -13.38 -10.27 6.53
C PRO A 395 -14.83 -10.30 7.01
N SER A 396 -15.19 -9.40 7.93
CA SER A 396 -16.55 -9.25 8.43
C SER A 396 -17.34 -8.11 7.75
N TYR A 397 -16.86 -7.59 6.61
CA TYR A 397 -17.59 -6.58 5.84
C TYR A 397 -18.95 -7.14 5.40
N ASN A 398 -20.01 -6.36 5.66
CA ASN A 398 -21.37 -6.71 5.29
C ASN A 398 -21.97 -5.63 4.38
N PRO A 399 -22.17 -5.91 3.07
CA PRO A 399 -22.63 -4.91 2.11
C PRO A 399 -24.09 -4.49 2.29
N THR A 400 -24.90 -5.26 3.03
CA THR A 400 -26.30 -4.92 3.31
C THR A 400 -26.42 -3.89 4.42
N THR A 401 -25.56 -4.00 5.44
CA THR A 401 -25.61 -3.14 6.65
C THR A 401 -24.57 -2.03 6.63
N GLY A 402 -23.59 -2.08 5.72
CA GLY A 402 -22.42 -1.20 5.74
C GLY A 402 -21.47 -1.46 6.91
N LYS A 403 -21.67 -2.53 7.68
CA LYS A 403 -20.80 -2.86 8.82
C LYS A 403 -19.43 -3.31 8.34
N ASN A 404 -18.38 -2.81 9.00
CA ASN A 404 -16.98 -3.11 8.67
C ASN A 404 -16.58 -2.71 7.25
N ASP A 405 -17.08 -1.57 6.79
CA ASP A 405 -16.79 -1.02 5.48
C ASP A 405 -15.41 -0.35 5.43
N ILE A 406 -14.36 -1.19 5.42
CA ILE A 406 -12.96 -0.77 5.42
C ILE A 406 -12.11 -1.76 4.62
N SER A 407 -11.19 -1.22 3.83
CA SER A 407 -10.31 -1.99 2.95
C SER A 407 -8.92 -1.38 2.89
N LEU A 408 -7.93 -2.24 2.67
CA LEU A 408 -6.53 -1.89 2.45
C LEU A 408 -6.13 -2.22 1.03
N LEU A 409 -5.50 -1.27 0.36
CA LEU A 409 -4.91 -1.44 -0.97
C LEU A 409 -3.39 -1.42 -0.86
N LYS A 410 -2.74 -2.47 -1.35
CA LYS A 410 -1.28 -2.51 -1.48
C LYS A 410 -0.86 -1.98 -2.84
N LEU A 411 -0.09 -0.91 -2.86
CA LEU A 411 0.45 -0.29 -4.07
C LEU A 411 1.46 -1.23 -4.75
N SER A 412 1.66 -1.05 -6.05
CA SER A 412 2.61 -1.86 -6.83
C SER A 412 4.07 -1.56 -6.55
N SER A 413 4.38 -0.36 -6.07
CA SER A 413 5.70 0.01 -5.55
C SER A 413 5.54 1.09 -4.49
N PRO A 414 6.50 1.21 -3.55
CA PRO A 414 6.51 2.29 -2.58
C PRO A 414 6.44 3.68 -3.26
N VAL A 415 5.78 4.62 -2.60
CA VAL A 415 5.86 6.03 -2.98
C VAL A 415 6.97 6.73 -2.22
N ASN A 416 7.61 7.68 -2.89
CA ASN A 416 8.47 8.63 -2.23
C ASN A 416 7.60 9.67 -1.54
N PHE A 417 7.90 9.94 -0.28
CA PHE A 417 7.20 10.99 0.42
C PHE A 417 7.71 12.36 -0.03
N THR A 418 6.79 13.26 -0.33
CA THR A 418 7.03 14.64 -0.76
C THR A 418 6.04 15.56 -0.06
N THR A 419 6.14 16.88 -0.20
CA THR A 419 5.21 17.79 0.47
C THR A 419 3.76 17.61 -0.02
N TYR A 420 3.59 16.97 -1.18
CA TYR A 420 2.30 16.65 -1.78
C TYR A 420 1.87 15.19 -1.56
N VAL A 421 2.79 14.31 -1.14
CA VAL A 421 2.55 12.89 -0.91
C VAL A 421 3.10 12.50 0.46
N LEU A 422 2.24 12.47 1.48
CA LEU A 422 2.60 12.10 2.85
C LEU A 422 1.48 11.27 3.46
N PRO A 423 1.78 10.32 4.35
CA PRO A 423 0.75 9.51 4.96
C PRO A 423 -0.05 10.32 6.00
N VAL A 424 -1.30 9.96 6.23
CA VAL A 424 -2.09 10.44 7.38
C VAL A 424 -1.80 9.57 8.60
N CYS A 425 -1.89 10.14 9.81
CA CYS A 425 -1.87 9.31 11.01
C CYS A 425 -3.24 8.67 11.21
N LEU A 426 -3.30 7.45 11.73
CA LEU A 426 -4.53 6.74 12.05
C LEU A 426 -4.88 6.91 13.52
N ALA A 427 -6.18 6.99 13.84
CA ALA A 427 -6.64 7.01 15.21
C ALA A 427 -6.33 5.68 15.92
N ALA A 428 -5.64 5.74 17.06
CA ALA A 428 -5.39 4.58 17.90
C ALA A 428 -6.69 4.09 18.59
N SER A 429 -6.71 2.86 19.09
CA SER A 429 -7.87 2.19 19.68
C SER A 429 -8.45 2.90 20.90
N ASN A 430 -7.63 3.68 21.61
CA ASN A 430 -8.03 4.49 22.75
C ASN A 430 -8.47 5.91 22.38
N SER A 431 -8.63 6.22 21.09
CA SER A 431 -9.01 7.57 20.64
C SER A 431 -10.49 7.86 20.89
N THR A 432 -10.79 9.08 21.36
CA THR A 432 -12.15 9.55 21.63
C THR A 432 -12.49 10.76 20.77
N PHE A 433 -13.65 10.70 20.12
CA PHE A 433 -14.20 11.75 19.26
C PHE A 433 -15.58 12.16 19.80
N TYR A 434 -15.63 13.17 20.67
CA TYR A 434 -16.88 13.68 21.25
C TYR A 434 -17.67 14.55 20.26
N SER A 435 -18.98 14.66 20.49
CA SER A 435 -19.85 15.57 19.72
C SER A 435 -19.27 16.98 19.64
N GLY A 436 -19.32 17.59 18.45
CA GLY A 436 -18.77 18.92 18.18
C GLY A 436 -17.28 18.94 17.84
N THR A 437 -16.58 17.80 17.86
CA THR A 437 -15.17 17.74 17.44
C THR A 437 -15.05 18.15 15.97
N ASN A 438 -14.33 19.24 15.71
CA ASN A 438 -14.11 19.74 14.36
C ASN A 438 -13.22 18.80 13.56
N SER A 439 -13.77 18.27 12.46
CA SER A 439 -13.09 17.34 11.55
C SER A 439 -13.23 17.81 10.11
N TRP A 440 -12.35 17.29 9.25
CA TRP A 440 -12.28 17.65 7.84
C TRP A 440 -12.50 16.42 6.98
N VAL A 441 -13.29 16.61 5.92
CA VAL A 441 -13.52 15.63 4.87
C VAL A 441 -13.02 16.21 3.56
N THR A 442 -12.37 15.37 2.77
CA THR A 442 -11.80 15.74 1.49
C THR A 442 -12.13 14.72 0.43
N GLY A 443 -12.35 15.18 -0.80
CA GLY A 443 -12.65 14.29 -1.92
C GLY A 443 -13.01 15.03 -3.21
N TRP A 444 -13.31 14.24 -4.24
CA TRP A 444 -13.68 14.71 -5.58
C TRP A 444 -15.07 14.24 -6.00
N GLY A 445 -15.89 13.84 -5.04
CA GLY A 445 -17.28 13.48 -5.27
C GLY A 445 -18.12 14.65 -5.76
N ASP A 446 -19.38 14.33 -6.02
CA ASP A 446 -20.40 15.29 -6.44
C ASP A 446 -20.49 16.46 -5.42
N ILE A 447 -20.64 17.70 -5.91
CA ILE A 447 -20.71 18.89 -5.04
C ILE A 447 -22.07 19.03 -4.35
N GLU A 448 -23.11 18.43 -4.93
CA GLU A 448 -24.46 18.29 -4.41
C GLU A 448 -25.05 16.97 -4.93
N GLY A 449 -26.17 16.49 -4.38
CA GLY A 449 -26.77 15.23 -4.81
C GLY A 449 -27.05 15.18 -6.32
N GLY A 450 -26.26 14.40 -7.06
CA GLY A 450 -26.38 14.25 -8.51
C GLY A 450 -25.77 15.38 -9.34
N VAL A 451 -25.01 16.29 -8.72
CA VAL A 451 -24.30 17.38 -9.40
C VAL A 451 -22.79 17.06 -9.39
N PRO A 452 -22.22 16.61 -10.52
CA PRO A 452 -20.80 16.29 -10.59
C PRO A 452 -19.90 17.48 -10.30
N LEU A 453 -18.72 17.19 -9.76
CA LEU A 453 -17.66 18.18 -9.59
C LEU A 453 -17.30 18.80 -10.96
N PRO A 454 -17.22 20.15 -11.07
CA PRO A 454 -16.88 20.79 -12.33
C PRO A 454 -15.44 20.51 -12.76
N PHE A 455 -15.22 20.40 -14.07
CA PHE A 455 -13.87 20.36 -14.67
C PHE A 455 -13.05 21.59 -14.22
N PRO A 456 -11.76 21.45 -13.83
CA PRO A 456 -10.88 20.29 -14.00
C PRO A 456 -10.89 19.28 -12.84
N PHE A 457 -11.99 19.22 -12.08
CA PHE A 457 -12.18 18.33 -10.93
C PHE A 457 -11.17 18.64 -9.81
N ASN A 458 -11.29 19.85 -9.25
CA ASN A 458 -10.48 20.31 -8.13
C ASN A 458 -10.88 19.59 -6.84
N LEU A 459 -9.88 19.10 -6.08
CA LEU A 459 -10.10 18.52 -4.74
C LEU A 459 -10.90 19.51 -3.88
N ARG A 460 -11.93 19.02 -3.18
CA ARG A 460 -12.72 19.81 -2.26
C ARG A 460 -12.37 19.46 -0.81
N GLU A 461 -12.51 20.44 0.07
CA GLU A 461 -12.36 20.28 1.52
C GLU A 461 -13.58 20.88 2.22
N VAL A 462 -14.07 20.21 3.27
CA VAL A 462 -15.14 20.74 4.12
C VAL A 462 -14.93 20.38 5.58
N GLN A 463 -15.19 21.35 6.46
CA GLN A 463 -15.20 21.12 7.91
C GLN A 463 -16.59 20.69 8.35
N VAL A 464 -16.64 19.61 9.11
CA VAL A 464 -17.86 19.07 9.73
C VAL A 464 -17.59 18.70 11.19
N PRO A 465 -18.51 18.99 12.12
CA PRO A 465 -18.38 18.51 13.48
C PRO A 465 -18.74 17.02 13.54
N VAL A 466 -18.06 16.28 14.41
CA VAL A 466 -18.47 14.93 14.80
C VAL A 466 -19.83 15.01 15.48
N VAL A 467 -20.72 14.09 15.11
CA VAL A 467 -22.01 13.85 15.77
C VAL A 467 -21.86 12.61 16.63
N GLY A 468 -22.35 12.69 17.87
CA GLY A 468 -22.29 11.60 18.82
C GLY A 468 -23.01 10.36 18.29
N ASN A 469 -22.53 9.17 18.66
CA ASN A 469 -23.09 7.93 18.12
C ASN A 469 -24.53 7.70 18.57
N ARG A 470 -24.93 8.14 19.78
CA ARG A 470 -26.31 8.01 20.25
C ARG A 470 -27.23 8.95 19.50
N GLU A 471 -26.85 10.22 19.36
CA GLU A 471 -27.57 11.19 18.52
C GLU A 471 -27.71 10.67 17.09
N CYS A 472 -26.61 10.24 16.47
CA CYS A 472 -26.66 9.70 15.11
C CYS A 472 -27.53 8.44 15.00
N ASN A 473 -27.51 7.56 16.00
CA ASN A 473 -28.38 6.39 16.04
C ASN A 473 -29.86 6.77 16.21
N CYS A 474 -30.17 7.88 16.90
CA CYS A 474 -31.53 8.41 16.95
C CYS A 474 -31.96 8.95 15.57
N ASP A 475 -31.09 9.71 14.91
CA ASP A 475 -31.35 10.35 13.61
C ASP A 475 -31.65 9.31 12.50
N TYR A 476 -30.90 8.21 12.50
CA TYR A 476 -31.04 7.11 11.53
C TYR A 476 -32.02 6.01 11.96
N GLY A 477 -32.58 6.09 13.18
CA GLY A 477 -33.39 5.05 13.78
C GLY A 477 -32.57 4.07 14.61
N VAL A 478 -33.06 3.79 15.83
CA VAL A 478 -32.36 3.00 16.84
C VAL A 478 -31.98 1.61 16.30
N GLY A 479 -30.68 1.32 16.33
CA GLY A 479 -30.12 0.04 15.90
C GLY A 479 -29.42 0.08 14.55
N THR A 480 -29.49 1.21 13.84
CA THR A 480 -28.83 1.40 12.54
C THR A 480 -27.33 1.69 12.69
N ILE A 481 -26.93 2.50 13.67
CA ILE A 481 -25.53 2.91 13.86
C ILE A 481 -24.86 2.00 14.89
N THR A 482 -23.69 1.46 14.54
CA THR A 482 -22.90 0.55 15.40
C THR A 482 -21.64 1.24 15.96
N ASP A 483 -20.97 0.62 16.94
CA ASP A 483 -19.71 1.14 17.50
C ASP A 483 -18.57 1.20 16.46
N ASN A 484 -18.67 0.38 15.42
CA ASN A 484 -17.75 0.36 14.27
C ASN A 484 -17.98 1.51 13.29
N MET A 485 -18.99 2.34 13.54
CA MET A 485 -19.35 3.52 12.76
C MET A 485 -19.20 4.78 13.62
N MET A 486 -19.04 5.91 12.96
CA MET A 486 -19.11 7.25 13.54
C MET A 486 -19.79 8.21 12.57
N CYS A 487 -20.29 9.32 13.09
CA CYS A 487 -21.01 10.28 12.27
C CYS A 487 -20.37 11.67 12.33
N ALA A 488 -20.49 12.42 11.24
CA ALA A 488 -20.07 13.81 11.18
C ALA A 488 -20.88 14.58 10.14
N GLY A 489 -21.30 15.79 10.50
CA GLY A 489 -22.15 16.62 9.66
C GLY A 489 -22.76 17.78 10.42
N LEU A 490 -23.35 18.73 9.70
CA LEU A 490 -24.11 19.82 10.31
C LEU A 490 -25.56 19.38 10.51
N ALA A 491 -26.17 19.73 11.66
CA ALA A 491 -27.58 19.47 11.91
C ALA A 491 -28.51 20.10 10.85
N ALA A 492 -28.14 21.28 10.33
CA ALA A 492 -28.84 21.95 9.24
C ALA A 492 -28.64 21.30 7.86
N GLY A 493 -27.72 20.33 7.72
CA GLY A 493 -27.32 19.77 6.43
C GLY A 493 -26.43 20.72 5.62
N GLY A 494 -26.38 20.49 4.30
CA GLY A 494 -25.71 21.33 3.31
C GLY A 494 -24.18 21.22 3.23
N ARG A 495 -23.53 20.47 4.13
CA ARG A 495 -22.07 20.23 4.11
C ARG A 495 -21.73 18.81 4.56
N GLY A 496 -20.90 18.11 3.78
CA GLY A 496 -20.49 16.73 4.03
C GLY A 496 -20.10 16.00 2.73
N PRO A 497 -19.70 14.72 2.84
CA PRO A 497 -19.35 13.91 1.68
C PRO A 497 -20.56 13.59 0.80
N CYS A 498 -20.29 13.32 -0.47
CA CYS A 498 -21.25 12.87 -1.45
C CYS A 498 -20.69 11.72 -2.30
N LYS A 499 -21.48 11.28 -3.28
CA LYS A 499 -21.11 10.19 -4.19
C LYS A 499 -19.74 10.45 -4.81
N GLY A 500 -18.81 9.51 -4.64
CA GLY A 500 -17.43 9.63 -5.10
C GLY A 500 -16.43 10.10 -4.05
N ASP A 501 -16.88 10.59 -2.89
CA ASP A 501 -16.01 10.80 -1.73
C ASP A 501 -15.79 9.52 -0.90
N ASP A 502 -16.52 8.46 -1.24
CA ASP A 502 -16.48 7.14 -0.59
C ASP A 502 -15.05 6.61 -0.45
N GLY A 503 -14.68 6.15 0.75
CA GLY A 503 -13.31 5.75 1.07
C GLY A 503 -12.36 6.90 1.42
N GLY A 504 -12.76 8.16 1.20
CA GLY A 504 -12.02 9.35 1.61
C GLY A 504 -11.88 9.47 3.14
N PRO A 505 -10.91 10.26 3.63
CA PRO A 505 -10.62 10.35 5.05
C PRO A 505 -11.46 11.42 5.77
N LEU A 506 -11.88 11.12 7.01
CA LEU A 506 -12.33 12.11 7.99
C LEU A 506 -11.20 12.33 9.01
N VAL A 507 -10.61 13.52 9.01
CA VAL A 507 -9.40 13.84 9.79
C VAL A 507 -9.62 14.97 10.79
N SER A 508 -9.04 14.83 11.98
CA SER A 508 -9.05 15.84 13.03
C SER A 508 -7.62 16.24 13.37
N LYS A 509 -7.38 17.52 13.72
CA LYS A 509 -6.03 18.02 14.04
C LYS A 509 -5.83 18.06 15.56
N GLN A 510 -4.77 17.43 16.06
CA GLN A 510 -4.35 17.51 17.46
C GLN A 510 -2.82 17.57 17.55
N ASN A 511 -2.29 18.45 18.40
CA ASN A 511 -0.85 18.61 18.63
C ASN A 511 -0.02 18.74 17.34
N GLY A 512 -0.54 19.48 16.36
CA GLY A 512 0.13 19.69 15.07
C GLY A 512 0.07 18.53 14.07
N ARG A 513 -0.56 17.40 14.42
CA ARG A 513 -0.78 16.26 13.52
C ARG A 513 -2.24 16.11 13.12
N TRP A 514 -2.45 15.68 11.89
CA TRP A 514 -3.74 15.26 11.37
C TRP A 514 -3.93 13.76 11.58
N ILE A 515 -5.02 13.39 12.24
CA ILE A 515 -5.34 12.02 12.64
C ILE A 515 -6.68 11.64 12.01
N GLN A 516 -6.69 10.56 11.24
CA GLN A 516 -7.88 10.01 10.60
C GLN A 516 -8.70 9.20 11.60
N GLY A 517 -9.87 9.73 11.95
CA GLY A 517 -10.85 9.05 12.80
C GLY A 517 -11.85 8.22 12.00
N GLY A 518 -12.13 8.61 10.75
CA GLY A 518 -13.15 7.99 9.92
C GLY A 518 -12.73 7.74 8.47
N VAL A 519 -13.43 6.79 7.84
CA VAL A 519 -13.43 6.54 6.38
C VAL A 519 -14.84 6.77 5.86
N VAL A 520 -15.03 7.61 4.84
CA VAL A 520 -16.36 7.87 4.25
C VAL A 520 -16.97 6.54 3.78
N SER A 521 -18.17 6.21 4.24
CA SER A 521 -18.81 4.91 3.98
C SER A 521 -20.22 5.06 3.40
N ALA A 522 -21.09 5.86 4.02
CA ALA A 522 -22.47 5.98 3.59
C ALA A 522 -23.08 7.36 3.91
N GLY A 523 -24.11 7.74 3.13
CA GLY A 523 -24.95 8.92 3.38
C GLY A 523 -26.19 8.93 2.49
N MET A 524 -27.36 9.24 3.05
CA MET A 524 -28.59 9.40 2.28
C MET A 524 -28.63 10.81 1.67
N ASN A 525 -28.62 10.90 0.33
CA ASN A 525 -28.80 12.14 -0.44
C ASN A 525 -27.91 13.30 0.03
N CYS A 526 -26.59 13.07 0.08
CA CYS A 526 -25.54 14.09 0.24
C CYS A 526 -25.96 15.33 1.04
N THR A 527 -25.77 15.29 2.36
CA THR A 527 -25.96 16.44 3.27
C THR A 527 -27.41 16.84 3.58
N LYS A 528 -28.32 15.87 3.65
CA LYS A 528 -29.69 16.11 4.13
C LYS A 528 -29.69 16.62 5.58
N ALA A 529 -30.52 17.62 5.88
CA ALA A 529 -30.69 18.12 7.23
C ALA A 529 -31.06 16.98 8.19
N SER A 530 -30.46 17.01 9.38
CA SER A 530 -30.66 16.02 10.46
C SER A 530 -30.24 14.59 10.12
N LEU A 531 -29.44 14.39 9.06
CA LEU A 531 -28.84 13.09 8.72
C LEU A 531 -27.34 13.29 8.46
N PRO A 532 -26.48 13.20 9.49
CA PRO A 532 -25.04 13.38 9.33
C PRO A 532 -24.41 12.25 8.49
N GLY A 533 -23.29 12.51 7.81
CA GLY A 533 -22.59 11.47 7.07
C GLY A 533 -22.11 10.33 7.98
N ILE A 534 -22.12 9.10 7.47
CA ILE A 534 -21.68 7.90 8.18
C ILE A 534 -20.28 7.51 7.69
N TYR A 535 -19.41 7.27 8.66
CA TYR A 535 -18.02 6.90 8.45
C TYR A 535 -17.70 5.62 9.20
N THR A 536 -16.84 4.79 8.63
CA THR A 536 -16.25 3.66 9.36
C THR A 536 -15.26 4.20 10.41
N ARG A 537 -15.42 3.81 11.68
CA ARG A 537 -14.60 4.30 12.80
C ARG A 537 -13.23 3.62 12.84
N VAL A 538 -12.19 4.33 12.40
CA VAL A 538 -10.82 3.81 12.22
C VAL A 538 -10.24 3.20 13.51
N SER A 539 -10.51 3.80 14.68
CA SER A 539 -9.96 3.31 15.95
C SER A 539 -10.37 1.88 16.30
N GLN A 540 -11.48 1.37 15.75
CA GLN A 540 -11.91 -0.03 15.96
C GLN A 540 -11.10 -1.05 15.14
N TYR A 541 -10.30 -0.59 14.17
CA TYR A 541 -9.59 -1.45 13.23
C TYR A 541 -8.07 -1.44 13.38
N GLN A 542 -7.52 -0.79 14.42
CA GLN A 542 -6.07 -0.72 14.62
C GLN A 542 -5.40 -2.10 14.56
N SER A 543 -5.91 -3.07 15.32
CA SER A 543 -5.34 -4.43 15.37
C SER A 543 -5.36 -5.12 14.01
N TRP A 544 -6.47 -4.99 13.27
CA TRP A 544 -6.61 -5.56 11.94
C TRP A 544 -5.67 -4.89 10.94
N ILE A 545 -5.60 -3.55 10.91
CA ILE A 545 -4.69 -2.81 10.01
C ILE A 545 -3.23 -3.21 10.28
N SER A 546 -2.82 -3.22 11.56
CA SER A 546 -1.46 -3.61 11.95
C SER A 546 -1.13 -5.05 11.59
N SER A 547 -2.11 -5.97 11.60
CA SER A 547 -1.87 -7.37 11.22
C SER A 547 -1.69 -7.58 9.72
N GLN A 548 -2.18 -6.67 8.88
CA GLN A 548 -2.03 -6.77 7.41
C GLN A 548 -0.69 -6.19 6.91
N ILE A 549 -0.10 -5.26 7.65
CA ILE A 549 1.11 -4.53 7.26
C ILE A 549 2.31 -5.15 7.99
N SER A 550 3.31 -5.65 7.25
CA SER A 550 4.47 -6.33 7.86
C SER A 550 5.73 -5.45 7.94
N ARG A 551 5.82 -4.39 7.12
CA ARG A 551 6.95 -3.45 7.05
C ARG A 551 6.40 -2.03 6.95
N ASP A 552 7.14 -1.06 7.50
CA ASP A 552 6.76 0.36 7.53
C ASP A 552 5.33 0.57 8.08
N GLN A 553 5.12 0.20 9.35
CA GLN A 553 3.80 0.27 10.01
C GLN A 553 3.16 1.66 9.87
N ALA A 554 1.83 1.68 9.70
CA ALA A 554 1.06 2.91 9.75
C ALA A 554 1.21 3.59 11.13
N GLY A 555 1.23 4.92 11.15
CA GLY A 555 1.35 5.69 12.38
C GLY A 555 0.03 5.79 13.14
N PHE A 556 -0.10 5.10 14.27
CA PHE A 556 -1.26 5.22 15.16
C PHE A 556 -1.03 6.25 16.27
N PHE A 557 -1.97 7.18 16.43
CA PHE A 557 -1.91 8.23 17.44
C PHE A 557 -3.23 8.30 18.21
N SER A 558 -3.13 8.43 19.54
CA SER A 558 -4.28 8.69 20.38
C SER A 558 -4.80 10.10 20.12
N PHE A 559 -6.05 10.21 19.70
CA PHE A 559 -6.77 11.47 19.64
C PHE A 559 -7.73 11.57 20.84
N THR A 560 -7.71 12.68 21.56
CA THR A 560 -8.64 12.90 22.68
C THR A 560 -9.36 14.23 22.51
N SER A 561 -10.67 14.19 22.28
CA SER A 561 -11.51 15.38 22.27
C SER A 561 -11.48 16.13 23.60
N SER A 562 -11.50 17.46 23.55
CA SER A 562 -11.63 18.30 24.73
C SER A 562 -13.08 18.37 25.22
N GLY A 563 -13.30 18.39 26.53
CA GLY A 563 -14.62 18.56 27.14
C GLY A 563 -15.27 17.25 27.61
N THR A 564 -16.54 17.32 27.97
CA THR A 564 -17.36 16.16 28.36
C THR A 564 -18.19 15.67 27.19
N ASP A 565 -18.35 14.35 27.07
CA ASP A 565 -19.17 13.75 26.03
C ASP A 565 -20.67 14.02 26.25
N SER A 566 -21.18 15.07 25.59
CA SER A 566 -22.60 15.46 25.69
C SER A 566 -23.54 14.38 25.15
N ASP A 567 -23.05 13.52 24.26
CA ASP A 567 -23.82 12.42 23.67
C ASP A 567 -24.29 11.41 24.73
N LEU A 568 -23.58 11.30 25.86
CA LEU A 568 -23.96 10.42 26.98
C LEU A 568 -25.31 10.77 27.60
N SER A 569 -25.83 11.97 27.36
CA SER A 569 -27.13 12.43 27.83
C SER A 569 -28.25 12.35 26.79
N VAL A 570 -27.94 11.97 25.54
CA VAL A 570 -28.91 11.93 24.45
C VAL A 570 -29.84 10.73 24.59
N THR A 571 -31.15 10.99 24.47
CA THR A 571 -32.22 9.99 24.46
C THR A 571 -33.13 10.24 23.26
N CYS A 572 -33.41 9.21 22.45
CA CYS A 572 -34.27 9.34 21.28
C CYS A 572 -35.73 9.61 21.70
N LEU A 573 -36.34 10.65 21.14
CA LEU A 573 -37.76 10.93 21.33
C LEU A 573 -38.59 10.08 20.36
N THR A 574 -38.79 8.81 20.68
CA THR A 574 -39.79 7.97 19.97
C THR A 574 -40.93 7.61 20.91
N SER A 575 -42.16 7.80 20.41
CA SER A 575 -43.37 7.33 21.07
C SER A 575 -43.32 5.81 21.24
N SER A 576 -43.47 5.36 22.49
CA SER A 576 -43.60 3.96 22.92
C SER A 576 -42.35 3.07 22.76
N PRO A 577 -41.61 2.77 23.84
CA PRO A 577 -40.56 1.76 23.80
C PRO A 577 -41.18 0.36 23.72
N PRO A 578 -40.67 -0.57 22.89
CA PRO A 578 -40.59 -1.94 23.35
C PRO A 578 -39.57 -1.94 24.49
N THR A 579 -40.00 -2.38 25.67
CA THR A 579 -39.14 -2.54 26.84
C THR A 579 -38.06 -3.58 26.56
N GLU A 580 -36.91 -3.17 26.03
CA GLU A 580 -35.68 -3.89 26.34
C GLU A 580 -35.19 -3.40 27.71
N LYS A 581 -35.17 -4.34 28.65
CA LYS A 581 -34.69 -4.10 30.01
C LYS A 581 -33.24 -3.63 29.95
N PRO A 582 -32.84 -2.64 30.76
CA PRO A 582 -31.45 -2.19 30.82
C PRO A 582 -30.53 -3.38 31.10
N VAL A 583 -29.40 -3.48 30.39
CA VAL A 583 -28.30 -4.36 30.79
C VAL A 583 -27.69 -3.76 32.06
N PHE A 584 -28.14 -4.24 33.21
CA PHE A 584 -27.60 -3.86 34.52
C PHE A 584 -26.27 -4.58 34.74
N CYS A 585 -25.16 -4.01 34.28
CA CYS A 585 -23.83 -4.48 34.71
C CYS A 585 -23.50 -3.88 36.09
N GLY A 586 -23.12 -4.72 37.05
CA GLY A 586 -22.57 -4.27 38.35
C GLY A 586 -23.55 -3.65 39.35
N ARG A 587 -24.86 -3.66 39.09
CA ARG A 587 -25.86 -3.15 40.06
C ARG A 587 -26.28 -4.26 41.03
N ALA A 588 -25.83 -4.17 42.28
CA ALA A 588 -26.31 -4.99 43.39
C ALA A 588 -27.25 -4.16 44.28
N PRO A 589 -28.54 -4.02 43.95
CA PRO A 589 -29.46 -3.12 44.63
C PRO A 589 -29.74 -3.49 46.10
N LEU A 590 -29.41 -4.73 46.49
CA LEU A 590 -29.53 -5.23 47.86
C LEU A 590 -28.22 -5.09 48.65
N ASN A 591 -27.15 -4.60 48.03
CA ASN A 591 -25.86 -4.41 48.66
C ASN A 591 -25.77 -3.00 49.26
N SER A 592 -25.53 -2.92 50.57
CA SER A 592 -25.22 -1.68 51.28
C SER A 592 -23.70 -1.63 51.50
N PRO A 593 -23.03 -0.47 51.42
CA PRO A 593 -21.59 -0.40 51.70
C PRO A 593 -21.31 -0.78 53.16
N VAL A 594 -20.76 -1.98 53.40
CA VAL A 594 -20.40 -2.44 54.75
C VAL A 594 -18.91 -2.15 55.03
N LEU A 595 -18.69 -1.30 56.03
CA LEU A 595 -17.46 -1.17 56.79
C LEU A 595 -17.36 -2.35 57.78
N GLY A 596 -16.58 -3.38 57.44
CA GLY A 596 -16.00 -4.34 58.39
C GLY A 596 -16.82 -5.58 58.75
N GLY A 597 -16.20 -6.75 58.58
CA GLY A 597 -16.60 -8.02 59.20
C GLY A 597 -17.20 -9.04 58.21
N GLY A 598 -16.58 -10.22 58.12
CA GLY A 598 -17.06 -11.32 57.29
C GLY A 598 -18.37 -11.91 57.81
N SER A 599 -19.49 -11.51 57.21
CA SER A 599 -20.80 -12.14 57.40
C SER A 599 -21.23 -12.91 56.15
N VAL A 600 -22.01 -13.97 56.36
CA VAL A 600 -22.66 -14.74 55.28
C VAL A 600 -23.61 -13.82 54.52
N SER A 601 -23.45 -13.74 53.19
CA SER A 601 -24.25 -12.87 52.33
C SER A 601 -25.72 -13.31 52.27
N THR A 602 -26.61 -12.34 52.13
CA THR A 602 -28.06 -12.55 52.00
C THR A 602 -28.48 -12.85 50.55
N PRO A 603 -29.58 -13.61 50.33
CA PRO A 603 -30.17 -13.81 49.01
C PRO A 603 -30.23 -12.55 48.14
N GLY A 604 -29.61 -12.58 46.97
CA GLY A 604 -29.70 -11.49 45.97
C GLY A 604 -28.75 -10.31 46.18
N GLU A 605 -27.92 -10.31 47.23
CA GLU A 605 -26.91 -9.27 47.48
C GLU A 605 -25.80 -9.26 46.41
N TRP A 606 -25.50 -10.42 45.82
CA TRP A 606 -24.56 -10.56 44.70
C TRP A 606 -25.19 -11.36 43.56
N PRO A 607 -26.02 -10.73 42.72
CA PRO A 607 -26.86 -11.43 41.75
C PRO A 607 -26.08 -12.11 40.60
N TRP A 608 -24.80 -11.77 40.44
CA TRP A 608 -23.91 -12.34 39.42
C TRP A 608 -23.09 -13.54 39.89
N MET A 609 -23.22 -13.99 41.15
CA MET A 609 -22.51 -15.17 41.62
C MET A 609 -23.07 -16.45 40.98
N VAL A 610 -22.18 -17.26 40.42
CA VAL A 610 -22.49 -18.53 39.77
C VAL A 610 -21.74 -19.65 40.47
N SER A 611 -22.47 -20.72 40.81
CA SER A 611 -21.88 -22.01 41.17
C SER A 611 -21.72 -22.85 39.91
N LEU A 612 -20.49 -23.08 39.48
CA LEU A 612 -20.18 -23.98 38.37
C LEU A 612 -20.09 -25.41 38.89
N GLN A 613 -20.92 -26.28 38.34
CA GLN A 613 -21.05 -27.66 38.78
C GLN A 613 -20.69 -28.61 37.67
N LYS A 614 -19.96 -29.66 38.04
CA LYS A 614 -19.71 -30.81 37.19
C LYS A 614 -20.50 -31.98 37.74
N ASP A 615 -21.31 -32.63 36.91
CA ASP A 615 -22.14 -33.78 37.31
C ASP A 615 -22.98 -33.51 38.58
N GLY A 616 -23.47 -32.27 38.72
CA GLY A 616 -24.29 -31.83 39.86
C GLY A 616 -23.53 -31.48 41.15
N SER A 617 -22.19 -31.53 41.13
CA SER A 617 -21.34 -31.17 42.28
C SER A 617 -20.60 -29.86 42.03
N HIS A 618 -20.56 -28.96 43.03
CA HIS A 618 -19.83 -27.69 42.94
C HIS A 618 -18.33 -27.92 42.73
N VAL A 619 -17.77 -27.29 41.69
CA VAL A 619 -16.34 -27.33 41.41
C VAL A 619 -15.72 -25.95 41.61
N CYS A 620 -16.35 -24.90 41.07
CA CYS A 620 -15.81 -23.53 41.12
C CYS A 620 -16.88 -22.46 41.22
N GLY A 621 -16.47 -21.29 41.73
CA GLY A 621 -17.23 -20.06 41.60
C GLY A 621 -17.01 -19.41 40.24
N GLY A 622 -18.02 -18.74 39.72
CA GLY A 622 -17.95 -17.91 38.52
C GLY A 622 -18.76 -16.63 38.67
N THR A 623 -18.55 -15.71 37.73
CA THR A 623 -19.26 -14.42 37.66
C THR A 623 -20.02 -14.33 36.35
N LEU A 624 -21.33 -14.07 36.42
CA LEU A 624 -22.13 -13.74 35.25
C LEU A 624 -21.71 -12.36 34.72
N VAL A 625 -21.10 -12.33 33.53
CA VAL A 625 -20.55 -11.10 32.91
C VAL A 625 -21.38 -10.62 31.70
N ALA A 626 -22.22 -11.49 31.15
CA ALA A 626 -23.25 -11.15 30.18
C ALA A 626 -24.47 -12.06 30.37
N VAL A 627 -25.57 -11.79 29.67
CA VAL A 627 -26.83 -12.57 29.77
C VAL A 627 -26.64 -14.08 29.51
N ASP A 628 -25.63 -14.45 28.73
CA ASP A 628 -25.31 -15.83 28.35
C ASP A 628 -23.88 -16.24 28.69
N SER A 629 -23.14 -15.47 29.51
CA SER A 629 -21.68 -15.67 29.66
C SER A 629 -21.21 -15.60 31.11
N VAL A 630 -20.44 -16.62 31.54
CA VAL A 630 -19.85 -16.73 32.89
C VAL A 630 -18.32 -16.76 32.79
N LEU A 631 -17.67 -15.98 33.65
CA LEU A 631 -16.22 -15.94 33.80
C LEU A 631 -15.79 -16.77 35.03
N SER A 632 -14.73 -17.58 34.90
CA SER A 632 -14.17 -18.40 35.99
C SER A 632 -12.66 -18.62 35.80
N ASP A 633 -11.99 -19.18 36.80
CA ASP A 633 -10.62 -19.67 36.66
C ASP A 633 -10.58 -20.87 35.69
N ALA A 634 -9.61 -20.89 34.77
CA ALA A 634 -9.50 -21.95 33.76
C ALA A 634 -9.08 -23.31 34.34
N ASN A 635 -8.42 -23.34 35.51
CA ASN A 635 -7.97 -24.57 36.15
C ASN A 635 -9.14 -25.45 36.60
N CYS A 636 -10.31 -24.85 36.83
CA CYS A 636 -11.56 -25.54 37.12
C CYS A 636 -11.92 -26.59 36.06
N PHE A 637 -11.50 -26.36 34.82
CA PHE A 637 -11.85 -27.17 33.64
C PHE A 637 -10.68 -28.05 33.17
N SER A 638 -9.63 -28.18 33.99
CA SER A 638 -8.45 -29.00 33.67
C SER A 638 -8.79 -30.49 33.53
N SER A 639 -9.76 -30.99 34.31
CA SER A 639 -10.19 -32.38 34.30
C SER A 639 -11.13 -32.75 33.14
N SER A 640 -11.93 -31.79 32.66
CA SER A 640 -12.77 -31.91 31.46
C SER A 640 -13.28 -30.54 31.02
N SER A 641 -13.21 -30.28 29.72
CA SER A 641 -13.78 -29.09 29.07
C SER A 641 -15.01 -29.42 28.21
N SER A 642 -15.64 -30.58 28.42
CA SER A 642 -16.85 -30.97 27.70
C SER A 642 -18.06 -30.22 28.24
N PRO A 643 -18.71 -29.32 27.46
CA PRO A 643 -19.79 -28.47 27.99
C PRO A 643 -20.97 -29.25 28.60
N SER A 644 -21.27 -30.44 28.10
CA SER A 644 -22.38 -31.28 28.57
C SER A 644 -22.23 -31.79 30.00
N GLU A 645 -21.01 -31.81 30.54
CA GLU A 645 -20.72 -32.23 31.92
C GLU A 645 -20.96 -31.08 32.93
N TRP A 646 -21.15 -29.85 32.43
CA TRP A 646 -21.16 -28.64 33.25
C TRP A 646 -22.51 -27.94 33.27
N THR A 647 -22.89 -27.48 34.45
CA THR A 647 -24.04 -26.60 34.67
C THR A 647 -23.64 -25.36 35.44
N ALA A 648 -24.28 -24.24 35.13
CA ALA A 648 -24.13 -22.98 35.82
C ALA A 648 -25.38 -22.72 36.67
N VAL A 649 -25.21 -22.71 37.99
CA VAL A 649 -26.31 -22.43 38.93
C VAL A 649 -26.17 -21.00 39.44
N LEU A 650 -27.08 -20.13 39.03
CA LEU A 650 -27.15 -18.74 39.44
C LEU A 650 -28.01 -18.58 40.70
N GLY A 651 -27.63 -17.64 41.56
CA GLY A 651 -28.42 -17.28 42.74
C GLY A 651 -28.33 -18.28 43.91
N ARG A 652 -27.44 -19.27 43.84
CA ARG A 652 -27.22 -20.24 44.94
C ARG A 652 -26.46 -19.60 46.10
N LEU A 653 -26.99 -19.76 47.32
CA LEU A 653 -26.45 -19.11 48.53
C LEU A 653 -25.59 -20.03 49.40
N LYS A 654 -25.86 -21.34 49.35
CA LYS A 654 -25.11 -22.35 50.08
C LYS A 654 -24.57 -23.36 49.06
N GLN A 655 -23.29 -23.71 49.15
CA GLN A 655 -22.69 -24.72 48.27
C GLN A 655 -23.47 -26.03 48.32
N ASN A 656 -23.94 -26.42 49.51
CA ASN A 656 -24.84 -27.55 49.73
C ASN A 656 -26.22 -27.05 50.19
N GLY A 657 -27.14 -26.87 49.25
CA GLY A 657 -28.52 -26.42 49.50
C GLY A 657 -29.25 -26.03 48.22
N SER A 658 -30.49 -25.55 48.37
CA SER A 658 -31.28 -24.95 47.29
C SER A 658 -31.84 -23.59 47.75
N ASN A 659 -31.94 -22.66 46.81
CA ASN A 659 -32.65 -21.39 46.97
C ASN A 659 -33.82 -21.38 45.95
N PRO A 660 -35.06 -21.02 46.36
CA PRO A 660 -36.22 -20.96 45.48
C PRO A 660 -36.07 -20.05 44.26
N PHE A 661 -35.07 -19.16 44.25
CA PHE A 661 -34.77 -18.28 43.13
C PHE A 661 -33.54 -18.74 42.30
N GLU A 662 -33.08 -19.98 42.48
CA GLU A 662 -31.97 -20.52 41.68
C GLU A 662 -32.37 -20.75 40.23
N VAL A 663 -31.50 -20.34 39.32
CA VAL A 663 -31.63 -20.65 37.90
C VAL A 663 -30.46 -21.56 37.52
N THR A 664 -30.77 -22.77 37.05
CA THR A 664 -29.76 -23.71 36.55
C THR A 664 -29.77 -23.66 35.02
N LEU A 665 -28.64 -23.31 34.42
CA LEU A 665 -28.46 -23.24 32.99
C LEU A 665 -27.41 -24.25 32.53
N SER A 666 -27.69 -24.91 31.40
CA SER A 666 -26.72 -25.78 30.73
C SER A 666 -25.60 -24.95 30.09
N VAL A 667 -24.39 -25.48 30.10
CA VAL A 667 -23.25 -24.86 29.42
C VAL A 667 -23.19 -25.36 27.97
N THR A 668 -23.10 -24.45 27.01
CA THR A 668 -23.03 -24.75 25.58
C THR A 668 -21.61 -24.71 25.03
N ASN A 669 -20.72 -23.91 25.64
CA ASN A 669 -19.32 -23.82 25.22
C ASN A 669 -18.43 -23.40 26.40
N ILE A 670 -17.17 -23.86 26.42
CA ILE A 670 -16.14 -23.48 27.39
C ILE A 670 -14.88 -23.09 26.63
N THR A 671 -14.50 -21.81 26.70
CA THR A 671 -13.28 -21.27 26.07
C THR A 671 -12.26 -20.91 27.15
N ARG A 672 -11.01 -21.37 27.02
CA ARG A 672 -9.94 -21.11 27.99
C ARG A 672 -8.85 -20.23 27.37
N SER A 673 -8.27 -19.32 28.15
CA SER A 673 -7.03 -18.66 27.75
C SER A 673 -5.85 -19.63 27.77
N HIS A 674 -4.95 -19.52 26.80
CA HIS A 674 -3.74 -20.33 26.68
C HIS A 674 -2.46 -19.52 26.98
N LEU A 675 -2.53 -18.64 27.98
CA LEU A 675 -1.40 -17.79 28.38
C LEU A 675 -0.60 -18.47 29.51
N THR A 676 0.70 -18.18 29.60
CA THR A 676 1.56 -18.67 30.69
C THR A 676 1.29 -17.85 31.97
N GLY A 677 0.42 -18.34 32.86
CA GLY A 677 0.08 -17.66 34.13
C GLY A 677 -1.35 -17.92 34.62
N SER A 678 -1.95 -16.94 35.31
CA SER A 678 -3.37 -16.98 35.75
C SER A 678 -4.29 -17.07 34.54
N ASN A 679 -4.92 -18.23 34.36
CA ASN A 679 -5.75 -18.49 33.20
C ASN A 679 -7.23 -18.32 33.51
N VAL A 680 -7.98 -17.79 32.54
CA VAL A 680 -9.41 -17.50 32.65
C VAL A 680 -10.19 -18.39 31.69
N ALA A 681 -11.36 -18.85 32.12
CA ALA A 681 -12.34 -19.53 31.30
C ALA A 681 -13.60 -18.69 31.14
N VAL A 682 -14.10 -18.63 29.91
CA VAL A 682 -15.41 -18.08 29.56
C VAL A 682 -16.33 -19.23 29.19
N LEU A 683 -17.44 -19.36 29.90
CA LEU A 683 -18.48 -20.34 29.65
C LEU A 683 -19.67 -19.65 29.01
N ARG A 684 -20.16 -20.20 27.91
CA ARG A 684 -21.40 -19.78 27.27
C ARG A 684 -22.55 -20.64 27.76
N LEU A 685 -23.64 -20.00 28.17
CA LEU A 685 -24.84 -20.64 28.71
C LEU A 685 -25.87 -20.84 27.60
N ALA A 686 -26.73 -21.85 27.74
CA ALA A 686 -27.94 -21.95 26.94
C ALA A 686 -28.87 -20.77 27.28
N ALA A 687 -29.40 -20.09 26.25
CA ALA A 687 -30.29 -18.95 26.45
C ALA A 687 -31.47 -19.35 27.36
N PRO A 688 -31.78 -18.57 28.41
CA PRO A 688 -33.01 -18.82 29.16
C PRO A 688 -34.20 -18.61 28.21
N LEU A 689 -35.14 -19.55 28.19
CA LEU A 689 -36.46 -19.31 27.61
C LEU A 689 -37.06 -18.13 28.38
N LEU A 690 -37.10 -16.96 27.75
CA LEU A 690 -37.82 -15.81 28.25
C LEU A 690 -39.31 -16.08 28.02
N GLU A 691 -40.04 -16.49 29.06
CA GLU A 691 -41.47 -16.16 29.19
C GLU A 691 -41.63 -14.78 29.82
#